data_AF-A0A2S8F8N8-F1
#
_entry.id   AF-A0A2S8F8N8-F1
#
_cell.length_a   1.000
_cell.length_b   1.000
_cell.length_c   1.000
_cell.angle_alpha   90.00
_cell.angle_beta   90.00
_cell.angle_gamma   90.00
#
_symmetry.space_group_name_H-M   'P 1'
#
loop_
_entity.id
_entity.type
_entity.pdbx_description
1 polymer ?
#
loop_
_entity_poly.entity_id
_entity_poly.type
_entity_poly.pdbx_seq_one_letter_code
_entity_poly.pdbx_strand_id
1 'polypeptide(L)'
;MAADPLDKTGVIPDNAIVPDPSWSTGLERLCASPTSGVASLDESPEELLPDLGPRYRLIRKLGQGGMGSVYLGLNADSNEQFAIKTLPVDTITDEETLRRFQKEIRLLSEVRHPNIANLVDVGQQGRTSFLVMELVEGADLKFVLEKNGCLPERLALQIIREVCLGVEAAHQNGIVHRDLKPANILLSALKMGDESSAQAVLSAINDGNLPSIKVTDFGLARHIDQGASLQLTQTAAILGTPYYMAPEQCTEQGRLSPSADVYSIGITLFELLTGKPPFIADDQIKLISMHCFDEAPELSKINPEISDRTSQIVLKTLQKTPDLRYVDATHLREEIDQILNGGVSPNAIHPILPPTKGSLFEAKWDWDLDGSSDDLWPLVSNTERVNASVGLPPVEYETRRDEQGQKHRFGSFKLGFTTLTWKEHPFEWVEGRRLNVLREFENGPFRWFISHVELKANPQGGSRLTHHVKIAPRGWLGWLLAYVEVNFKGRKPLDKVYRRINEMVMGRLQGGKAKDAYLPPHSISTNSRKRLDAVRTKLIAEQVDINCLETLLEYIIEAPAQELARIRPRRLAEQLDMEVNAFAATCLAACSAGLLELHWDILCPTCRVASVIKDTIKEMERHAHCDSCEHDFDVDLGKTVELVFSVHPEIREADLKTYCIGGPEHAPHVVAQVRMEAGETLEVDCHLSPGSYIIRSSQLPYTINIVADPSAGSNRTLVDLDHADRLRRPIRVFAGRQVFQLTNHHAESLIIRLERSASRRDAITAAEAQKLPRFRELFPGESISRDRLSNVSNCALMAVLVTNIVDMFETLGDLVTCERIEHVFDAIRSTLSSYDGEVIKEADDRIVARFNTVSGAMHAANDLNREFGVNASDQYAKIQIAVHRGVAMSTSFNGRVSYVGKSISYLGRLLDSATGSAWVVSEDIAQDENCMETLAESQLQLRKIRGGQGEAVYEVSTKQNIDSATSN
;
A
#
# COMPACT_ATOMS: atom_id res chain seq x y z
N MET A 1 38.47 -61.74 -11.01
CA MET A 1 37.98 -63.10 -11.33
C MET A 1 36.47 -63.01 -11.35
N ALA A 2 35.87 -62.62 -12.48
CA ALA A 2 35.58 -63.42 -13.66
C ALA A 2 34.30 -64.27 -13.51
N ALA A 3 33.43 -64.08 -14.50
CA ALA A 3 32.39 -64.98 -15.01
C ALA A 3 30.97 -64.87 -14.42
N ASP A 4 30.12 -64.23 -15.23
CA ASP A 4 28.69 -64.52 -15.45
C ASP A 4 28.51 -65.93 -16.10
N PRO A 5 27.34 -66.60 -16.00
CA PRO A 5 26.40 -66.57 -17.15
C PRO A 5 24.88 -66.81 -16.88
N LEU A 6 24.03 -66.14 -17.70
CA LEU A 6 22.88 -66.60 -18.54
C LEU A 6 21.71 -67.41 -17.90
N ASP A 7 20.42 -67.36 -18.31
CA ASP A 7 19.55 -66.57 -19.22
C ASP A 7 18.15 -67.26 -19.23
N LYS A 8 17.12 -66.60 -19.81
CA LYS A 8 15.79 -67.04 -20.31
C LYS A 8 14.59 -66.53 -19.48
N THR A 9 13.57 -65.81 -20.00
CA THR A 9 13.07 -65.57 -21.37
C THR A 9 12.07 -64.38 -21.43
N GLY A 10 12.22 -63.51 -22.45
CA GLY A 10 11.18 -62.74 -23.21
C GLY A 10 10.37 -61.64 -22.48
N VAL A 11 10.15 -60.41 -22.95
CA VAL A 11 10.32 -59.69 -24.24
C VAL A 11 10.48 -58.18 -23.90
N ILE A 12 11.18 -57.45 -24.78
CA ILE A 12 12.05 -56.26 -24.60
C ILE A 12 11.28 -54.94 -24.90
N PRO A 13 11.62 -53.80 -24.25
CA PRO A 13 12.54 -52.84 -24.88
C PRO A 13 13.49 -52.14 -23.88
N ASP A 14 14.77 -52.03 -24.22
CA ASP A 14 15.62 -50.90 -23.84
C ASP A 14 16.90 -50.89 -24.68
N ASN A 15 17.12 -49.82 -25.45
CA ASN A 15 18.37 -49.07 -25.33
C ASN A 15 18.36 -47.76 -26.12
N ALA A 16 19.08 -46.81 -25.52
CA ALA A 16 19.46 -45.53 -26.02
C ALA A 16 20.09 -45.58 -27.43
N ILE A 17 19.66 -44.63 -28.26
CA ILE A 17 20.21 -44.25 -29.56
C ILE A 17 20.26 -42.71 -29.49
N VAL A 18 21.41 -42.10 -29.18
CA VAL A 18 22.44 -41.62 -30.12
C VAL A 18 21.82 -41.04 -31.40
N PRO A 19 21.77 -39.71 -31.59
CA PRO A 19 21.39 -39.14 -32.87
C PRO A 19 22.50 -39.44 -33.90
N ASP A 20 22.15 -40.22 -34.91
CA ASP A 20 22.98 -40.52 -36.07
C ASP A 20 23.22 -39.24 -36.92
N PRO A 21 24.48 -38.92 -37.26
CA PRO A 21 24.85 -37.79 -38.10
C PRO A 21 24.75 -38.16 -39.59
N SER A 22 23.69 -37.74 -40.27
CA SER A 22 23.58 -37.89 -41.73
C SER A 22 23.01 -36.67 -42.45
N TRP A 23 23.62 -35.48 -42.26
CA TRP A 23 23.55 -34.36 -43.20
C TRP A 23 24.85 -33.55 -43.20
N SER A 24 25.98 -34.21 -43.52
CA SER A 24 27.22 -33.50 -43.90
C SER A 24 27.99 -34.27 -44.98
N THR A 25 27.59 -34.08 -46.24
CA THR A 25 28.50 -34.20 -47.39
C THR A 25 27.97 -33.31 -48.49
N GLY A 26 28.70 -32.24 -48.84
CA GLY A 26 28.37 -31.46 -50.03
C GLY A 26 28.83 -30.01 -50.14
N LEU A 27 29.75 -29.51 -49.30
CA LEU A 27 30.50 -28.29 -49.60
C LEU A 27 31.88 -28.70 -50.12
N GLU A 28 32.00 -28.91 -51.43
CA GLU A 28 33.23 -28.72 -52.20
C GLU A 28 32.95 -28.93 -53.69
N ARG A 29 32.59 -27.85 -54.38
CA ARG A 29 33.10 -27.53 -55.72
C ARG A 29 32.65 -26.12 -56.10
N LEU A 30 33.64 -25.35 -56.55
CA LEU A 30 33.56 -24.10 -57.32
C LEU A 30 33.60 -22.79 -56.52
N CYS A 31 34.77 -22.53 -55.93
CA CYS A 31 35.39 -21.21 -56.14
C CYS A 31 35.99 -21.18 -57.56
N ALA A 32 35.37 -20.42 -58.46
CA ALA A 32 36.04 -19.84 -59.61
C ALA A 32 35.29 -18.54 -59.98
N SER A 33 35.90 -17.40 -59.66
CA SER A 33 35.53 -16.12 -60.29
C SER A 33 35.81 -16.22 -61.80
N PRO A 34 34.97 -15.63 -62.67
CA PRO A 34 35.43 -14.37 -63.25
C PRO A 34 34.32 -13.35 -63.61
N THR A 35 34.68 -12.07 -63.47
CA THR A 35 34.39 -10.92 -64.36
C THR A 35 32.95 -10.55 -64.74
N SER A 36 32.60 -9.31 -64.34
CA SER A 36 31.91 -8.26 -65.13
C SER A 36 31.06 -8.70 -66.33
N GLY A 37 29.74 -8.54 -66.20
CA GLY A 37 28.81 -8.58 -67.33
C GLY A 37 27.43 -8.13 -66.91
N VAL A 38 27.02 -6.95 -67.39
CA VAL A 38 25.65 -6.43 -67.30
C VAL A 38 24.72 -7.44 -67.99
N ALA A 39 23.74 -8.00 -67.27
CA ALA A 39 22.68 -8.80 -67.87
C ALA A 39 21.34 -8.54 -67.18
N SER A 40 20.36 -8.28 -68.02
CA SER A 40 18.97 -7.87 -67.82
C SER A 40 18.17 -8.71 -66.83
N LEU A 41 17.33 -8.03 -66.05
CA LEU A 41 16.22 -8.61 -65.30
C LEU A 41 15.22 -9.23 -66.29
N ASP A 42 14.98 -10.52 -66.13
CA ASP A 42 13.97 -11.29 -66.87
C ASP A 42 12.60 -11.08 -66.20
N GLU A 43 11.61 -10.68 -67.00
CA GLU A 43 10.24 -10.34 -66.59
C GLU A 43 9.44 -11.60 -66.22
N SER A 44 9.03 -11.73 -64.96
CA SER A 44 7.87 -12.53 -64.57
C SER A 44 6.59 -11.79 -64.96
N PRO A 45 5.44 -12.46 -65.23
CA PRO A 45 4.24 -11.81 -65.75
C PRO A 45 3.77 -10.70 -64.80
N GLU A 46 3.68 -9.46 -65.29
CA GLU A 46 3.13 -8.33 -64.53
C GLU A 46 1.70 -8.67 -64.08
N GLU A 47 1.56 -8.99 -62.79
CA GLU A 47 0.27 -8.95 -62.10
C GLU A 47 -0.22 -7.49 -62.22
N LEU A 48 -1.22 -7.23 -63.07
CA LEU A 48 -1.79 -5.90 -63.28
C LEU A 48 -2.24 -5.33 -61.93
N LEU A 49 -1.43 -4.44 -61.36
CA LEU A 49 -1.71 -3.78 -60.10
C LEU A 49 -2.97 -2.90 -60.25
N PRO A 50 -3.85 -2.84 -59.23
CA PRO A 50 -5.01 -1.97 -59.27
C PRO A 50 -4.63 -0.50 -59.52
N ASP A 51 -5.30 0.14 -60.49
CA ASP A 51 -5.18 1.59 -60.68
C ASP A 51 -5.94 2.33 -59.56
N LEU A 52 -5.20 3.09 -58.75
CA LEU A 52 -5.73 3.89 -57.64
C LEU A 52 -5.86 5.38 -57.99
N GLY A 53 -5.71 5.74 -59.27
CA GLY A 53 -5.75 7.10 -59.76
C GLY A 53 -4.38 7.79 -59.73
N PRO A 54 -4.31 9.10 -60.07
CA PRO A 54 -3.03 9.77 -60.33
C PRO A 54 -2.19 10.02 -59.07
N ARG A 55 -2.78 9.95 -57.87
CA ARG A 55 -2.12 10.36 -56.63
C ARG A 55 -1.27 9.26 -55.99
N TYR A 56 -1.66 7.99 -56.13
CA TYR A 56 -0.95 6.87 -55.53
C TYR A 56 -0.64 5.80 -56.57
N ARG A 57 0.64 5.45 -56.69
CA ARG A 57 1.11 4.40 -57.59
C ARG A 57 1.56 3.18 -56.79
N LEU A 58 0.95 2.03 -57.05
CA LEU A 58 1.38 0.76 -56.47
C LEU A 58 2.70 0.29 -57.10
N ILE A 59 3.60 -0.25 -56.27
CA ILE A 59 4.95 -0.69 -56.66
C ILE A 59 5.06 -2.21 -56.60
N ARG A 60 4.73 -2.80 -55.45
CA ARG A 60 4.77 -4.25 -55.24
C ARG A 60 3.83 -4.66 -54.12
N LYS A 61 3.39 -5.91 -54.14
CA LYS A 61 2.59 -6.49 -53.05
C LYS A 61 3.46 -6.75 -51.82
N LEU A 62 2.96 -6.38 -50.65
CA LEU A 62 3.58 -6.64 -49.33
C LEU A 62 2.95 -7.87 -48.66
N GLY A 63 1.64 -8.08 -48.85
CA GLY A 63 0.93 -9.22 -48.28
C GLY A 63 -0.51 -9.31 -48.77
N GLN A 64 -1.16 -10.43 -48.48
CA GLN A 64 -2.57 -10.68 -48.78
C GLN A 64 -3.25 -11.36 -47.59
N GLY A 65 -4.39 -10.82 -47.16
CA GLY A 65 -5.21 -11.37 -46.09
C GLY A 65 -6.68 -11.55 -46.51
N GLY A 66 -7.51 -12.04 -45.59
CA GLY A 66 -8.94 -12.31 -45.88
C GLY A 66 -9.78 -11.07 -46.22
N MET A 67 -9.30 -9.87 -45.89
CA MET A 67 -10.01 -8.59 -46.06
C MET A 67 -9.37 -7.67 -47.10
N GLY A 68 -8.39 -8.15 -47.88
CA GLY A 68 -7.73 -7.34 -48.91
C GLY A 68 -6.25 -7.66 -49.13
N SER A 69 -5.65 -6.94 -50.08
CA SER A 69 -4.20 -6.99 -50.36
C SER A 69 -3.53 -5.69 -49.92
N VAL A 70 -2.31 -5.80 -49.39
CA VAL A 70 -1.48 -4.66 -48.98
C VAL A 70 -0.31 -4.54 -49.95
N TYR A 71 -0.07 -3.33 -50.43
CA TYR A 71 0.96 -3.01 -51.41
C TYR A 71 1.87 -1.91 -50.89
N LEU A 72 3.14 -1.93 -51.31
CA LEU A 72 4.00 -0.76 -51.24
C LEU A 72 3.54 0.20 -52.33
N GLY A 73 3.20 1.42 -51.96
CA GLY A 73 2.81 2.48 -52.89
C GLY A 73 3.66 3.72 -52.73
N LEU A 74 3.68 4.56 -53.76
CA LEU A 74 4.28 5.88 -53.74
C LEU A 74 3.20 6.93 -53.92
N ASN A 75 3.30 8.03 -53.17
CA ASN A 75 2.61 9.26 -53.55
C ASN A 75 3.29 9.82 -54.81
N ALA A 76 2.52 10.03 -55.87
CA ALA A 76 3.04 10.45 -57.17
C ALA A 76 3.67 11.86 -57.14
N ASP A 77 3.23 12.72 -56.22
CA ASP A 77 3.73 14.09 -56.09
C ASP A 77 5.01 14.17 -55.24
N SER A 78 5.05 13.44 -54.12
CA SER A 78 6.17 13.52 -53.16
C SER A 78 7.21 12.41 -53.29
N ASN A 79 6.92 11.32 -54.03
CA ASN A 79 7.66 10.06 -54.03
C ASN A 79 7.84 9.42 -52.63
N GLU A 80 7.01 9.82 -51.67
CA GLU A 80 7.01 9.22 -50.34
C GLU A 80 6.36 7.82 -50.37
N GLN A 81 6.91 6.89 -49.61
CA GLN A 81 6.48 5.49 -49.57
C GLN A 81 5.42 5.24 -48.50
N PHE A 82 4.40 4.46 -48.87
CA PHE A 82 3.27 4.10 -48.01
C PHE A 82 2.90 2.62 -48.14
N ALA A 83 2.26 2.09 -47.10
CA ALA A 83 1.54 0.82 -47.18
C ALA A 83 0.09 1.10 -47.60
N ILE A 84 -0.32 0.59 -48.76
CA ILE A 84 -1.66 0.83 -49.32
C ILE A 84 -2.47 -0.47 -49.30
N LYS A 85 -3.52 -0.51 -48.49
CA LYS A 85 -4.42 -1.66 -48.37
C LYS A 85 -5.65 -1.46 -49.24
N THR A 86 -5.86 -2.35 -50.22
CA THR A 86 -7.04 -2.35 -51.08
C THR A 86 -8.11 -3.28 -50.52
N LEU A 87 -9.36 -2.81 -50.46
CA LEU A 87 -10.50 -3.56 -49.95
C LEU A 87 -11.31 -4.19 -51.10
N PRO A 88 -11.87 -5.41 -50.95
CA PRO A 88 -12.65 -6.07 -52.00
C PRO A 88 -13.91 -5.31 -52.45
N VAL A 89 -14.26 -5.50 -53.72
CA VAL A 89 -15.31 -4.79 -54.48
C VAL A 89 -16.74 -5.04 -53.97
N ASP A 90 -16.99 -6.14 -53.25
CA ASP A 90 -18.34 -6.59 -52.87
C ASP A 90 -18.66 -6.46 -51.38
N THR A 91 -17.75 -5.89 -50.59
CA THR A 91 -17.92 -5.85 -49.13
C THR A 91 -19.07 -4.89 -48.76
N ILE A 92 -19.12 -3.67 -49.31
CA ILE A 92 -20.06 -2.63 -48.84
C ILE A 92 -21.32 -2.58 -49.71
N THR A 93 -22.38 -3.27 -49.30
CA THR A 93 -23.66 -3.33 -50.05
C THR A 93 -24.74 -2.37 -49.55
N ASP A 94 -24.55 -1.74 -48.39
CA ASP A 94 -25.56 -0.92 -47.68
C ASP A 94 -25.01 0.48 -47.29
N GLU A 95 -25.82 1.54 -47.45
CA GLU A 95 -25.46 2.93 -47.13
C GLU A 95 -25.14 3.16 -45.65
N GLU A 96 -25.79 2.45 -44.73
CA GLU A 96 -25.56 2.56 -43.29
C GLU A 96 -24.19 2.00 -42.90
N THR A 97 -23.83 0.83 -43.42
CA THR A 97 -22.49 0.24 -43.30
C THR A 97 -21.41 1.17 -43.84
N LEU A 98 -21.63 1.78 -45.01
CA LEU A 98 -20.69 2.75 -45.59
C LEU A 98 -20.53 3.99 -44.69
N ARG A 99 -21.62 4.52 -44.12
CA ARG A 99 -21.56 5.68 -43.20
C ARG A 99 -20.84 5.35 -41.90
N ARG A 100 -21.03 4.16 -41.33
CA ARG A 100 -20.31 3.69 -40.14
C ARG A 100 -18.82 3.50 -40.42
N PHE A 101 -18.49 2.88 -41.55
CA PHE A 101 -17.12 2.70 -42.03
C PHE A 101 -16.39 4.05 -42.22
N GLN A 102 -17.02 5.01 -42.89
CA GLN A 102 -16.46 6.36 -43.06
C GLN A 102 -16.30 7.10 -41.73
N LYS A 103 -17.22 6.88 -40.77
CA LYS A 103 -17.13 7.48 -39.42
C LYS A 103 -15.94 6.92 -38.64
N GLU A 104 -15.74 5.61 -38.61
CA GLU A 104 -14.59 5.00 -37.92
C GLU A 104 -13.26 5.40 -38.56
N ILE A 105 -13.20 5.49 -39.90
CA ILE A 105 -12.01 6.00 -40.61
C ILE A 105 -11.64 7.42 -40.17
N ARG A 106 -12.63 8.32 -40.05
CA ARG A 106 -12.38 9.69 -39.60
C ARG A 106 -11.83 9.71 -38.18
N LEU A 107 -12.46 8.97 -37.27
CA LEU A 107 -11.98 8.88 -35.88
C LEU A 107 -10.56 8.30 -35.83
N LEU A 108 -10.27 7.26 -36.61
CA LEU A 108 -8.94 6.65 -36.64
C LEU A 108 -7.87 7.60 -37.22
N SER A 109 -8.22 8.41 -38.24
CA SER A 109 -7.29 9.40 -38.82
C SER A 109 -6.92 10.54 -37.86
N GLU A 110 -7.73 10.77 -36.82
CA GLU A 110 -7.46 11.75 -35.77
C GLU A 110 -6.51 11.19 -34.68
N VAL A 111 -6.37 9.87 -34.57
CA VAL A 111 -5.49 9.24 -33.59
C VAL A 111 -4.06 9.20 -34.10
N ARG A 112 -3.22 10.11 -33.59
CA ARG A 112 -1.77 10.09 -33.81
C ARG A 112 -1.05 9.57 -32.58
N HIS A 113 -0.46 8.39 -32.69
CA HIS A 113 0.26 7.77 -31.58
C HIS A 113 1.51 7.02 -32.08
N PRO A 114 2.66 7.06 -31.38
CA PRO A 114 3.86 6.33 -31.78
C PRO A 114 3.63 4.83 -32.00
N ASN A 115 2.76 4.21 -31.17
CA ASN A 115 2.42 2.80 -31.23
C ASN A 115 1.21 2.46 -32.12
N ILE A 116 0.74 3.39 -32.97
CA ILE A 116 -0.25 3.11 -34.01
C ILE A 116 0.39 3.39 -35.38
N ALA A 117 0.15 2.51 -36.35
CA ALA A 117 0.47 2.79 -37.75
C ALA A 117 -0.51 3.86 -38.28
N ASN A 118 -0.01 5.05 -38.58
CA ASN A 118 -0.87 6.18 -38.90
C ASN A 118 -1.63 5.97 -40.21
N LEU A 119 -2.94 6.26 -40.19
CA LEU A 119 -3.75 6.36 -41.41
C LEU A 119 -3.52 7.74 -42.03
N VAL A 120 -2.94 7.76 -43.22
CA VAL A 120 -2.51 8.99 -43.92
C VAL A 120 -3.63 9.52 -44.82
N ASP A 121 -4.25 8.63 -45.60
CA ASP A 121 -5.28 9.00 -46.56
C ASP A 121 -6.24 7.84 -46.81
N VAL A 122 -7.43 8.15 -47.30
CA VAL A 122 -8.41 7.16 -47.74
C VAL A 122 -8.97 7.59 -49.07
N GLY A 123 -9.04 6.65 -50.01
CA GLY A 123 -9.53 6.93 -51.35
C GLY A 123 -10.41 5.83 -51.90
N GLN A 124 -11.09 6.18 -52.99
CA GLN A 124 -11.89 5.26 -53.78
C GLN A 124 -11.64 5.58 -55.26
N GLN A 125 -11.19 4.58 -56.02
CA GLN A 125 -11.02 4.68 -57.46
C GLN A 125 -11.85 3.59 -58.14
N GLY A 126 -12.86 4.03 -58.92
CA GLY A 126 -13.84 3.12 -59.48
C GLY A 126 -14.58 2.35 -58.38
N ARG A 127 -14.39 1.02 -58.35
CA ARG A 127 -14.99 0.13 -57.34
C ARG A 127 -14.02 -0.30 -56.24
N THR A 128 -12.78 0.20 -56.27
CA THR A 128 -11.73 -0.17 -55.31
C THR A 128 -11.59 0.91 -54.26
N SER A 129 -11.92 0.59 -53.01
CA SER A 129 -11.60 1.43 -51.86
C SER A 129 -10.21 1.07 -51.34
N PHE A 130 -9.44 2.07 -50.91
CA PHE A 130 -8.09 1.85 -50.40
C PHE A 130 -7.77 2.75 -49.20
N LEU A 131 -6.93 2.22 -48.31
CA LEU A 131 -6.40 2.89 -47.13
C LEU A 131 -4.90 3.10 -47.32
N VAL A 132 -4.43 4.33 -47.18
CA VAL A 132 -3.01 4.70 -47.27
C VAL A 132 -2.49 4.87 -45.85
N MET A 133 -1.51 4.05 -45.48
CA MET A 133 -0.99 3.96 -44.11
C MET A 133 0.52 4.17 -44.11
N GLU A 134 1.04 4.57 -42.96
CA GLU A 134 2.47 4.58 -42.68
C GLU A 134 3.12 3.23 -43.05
N LEU A 135 4.22 3.27 -43.82
CA LEU A 135 5.03 2.08 -44.09
C LEU A 135 5.94 1.81 -42.89
N VAL A 136 5.73 0.69 -42.20
CA VAL A 136 6.59 0.24 -41.11
C VAL A 136 7.60 -0.77 -41.64
N GLU A 137 8.88 -0.38 -41.65
CA GLU A 137 9.98 -1.26 -42.08
C GLU A 137 10.37 -2.21 -40.94
N GLY A 138 10.15 -3.52 -41.11
CA GLY A 138 10.43 -4.51 -40.07
C GLY A 138 9.73 -5.85 -40.29
N ALA A 139 9.18 -6.43 -39.22
CA ALA A 139 8.44 -7.69 -39.25
C ALA A 139 7.19 -7.61 -38.36
N ASP A 140 6.21 -8.49 -38.57
CA ASP A 140 5.10 -8.65 -37.64
C ASP A 140 5.45 -9.61 -36.48
N LEU A 141 4.69 -9.53 -35.39
CA LEU A 141 4.94 -10.33 -34.18
C LEU A 141 4.69 -11.83 -34.42
N LYS A 142 3.86 -12.17 -35.41
CA LYS A 142 3.64 -13.57 -35.82
C LYS A 142 4.91 -14.17 -36.39
N PHE A 143 5.60 -13.46 -37.28
CA PHE A 143 6.89 -13.88 -37.84
C PHE A 143 7.94 -14.07 -36.75
N VAL A 144 8.00 -13.16 -35.76
CA VAL A 144 8.91 -13.29 -34.61
C VAL A 144 8.60 -14.56 -33.81
N LEU A 145 7.33 -14.81 -33.51
CA LEU A 145 6.90 -15.99 -32.79
C LEU A 145 7.22 -17.29 -33.55
N GLU A 146 7.00 -17.34 -34.86
CA GLU A 146 7.33 -18.49 -35.71
C GLU A 146 8.82 -18.84 -35.70
N LYS A 147 9.71 -17.86 -35.46
CA LYS A 147 11.16 -18.06 -35.40
C LYS A 147 11.69 -18.36 -34.00
N ASN A 148 11.12 -17.72 -32.97
CA ASN A 148 11.58 -17.85 -31.59
C ASN A 148 10.86 -18.96 -30.80
N GLY A 149 9.67 -19.37 -31.23
CA GLY A 149 8.81 -20.29 -30.48
C GLY A 149 8.06 -19.55 -29.38
N CYS A 150 8.74 -19.16 -28.29
CA CYS A 150 8.20 -18.31 -27.23
C CYS A 150 9.20 -17.22 -26.83
N LEU A 151 8.75 -16.24 -26.06
CA LEU A 151 9.57 -15.12 -25.59
C LEU A 151 9.74 -15.14 -24.06
N PRO A 152 10.87 -14.64 -23.53
CA PRO A 152 11.03 -14.42 -22.10
C PRO A 152 9.92 -13.52 -21.53
N GLU A 153 9.47 -13.81 -20.31
CA GLU A 153 8.34 -13.12 -19.67
C GLU A 153 8.45 -11.60 -19.74
N ARG A 154 9.62 -11.06 -19.35
CA ARG A 154 9.86 -9.61 -19.33
C ARG A 154 9.69 -8.98 -20.71
N LEU A 155 10.18 -9.64 -21.77
CA LEU A 155 10.09 -9.12 -23.14
C LEU A 155 8.66 -9.22 -23.67
N ALA A 156 7.96 -10.32 -23.38
CA ALA A 156 6.54 -10.47 -23.74
C ALA A 156 5.69 -9.37 -23.09
N LEU A 157 5.89 -9.10 -21.81
CA LEU A 157 5.22 -8.01 -21.09
C LEU A 157 5.57 -6.63 -21.66
N GLN A 158 6.83 -6.37 -22.01
CA GLN A 158 7.24 -5.12 -22.65
C GLN A 158 6.55 -4.90 -24.01
N ILE A 159 6.45 -5.94 -24.84
CA ILE A 159 5.73 -5.86 -26.11
C ILE A 159 4.25 -5.56 -25.88
N ILE A 160 3.60 -6.29 -24.96
CA ILE A 160 2.18 -6.09 -24.67
C ILE A 160 1.91 -4.71 -24.06
N ARG A 161 2.81 -4.20 -23.22
CA ARG A 161 2.73 -2.83 -22.70
C ARG A 161 2.66 -1.79 -23.83
N GLU A 162 3.53 -1.90 -24.83
CA GLU A 162 3.54 -1.00 -25.99
C GLU A 162 2.30 -1.17 -26.88
N VAL A 163 1.79 -2.40 -27.01
CA VAL A 163 0.48 -2.66 -27.65
C VAL A 163 -0.64 -1.95 -26.89
N CYS A 164 -0.66 -2.06 -25.56
CA CYS A 164 -1.66 -1.41 -24.72
C CYS A 164 -1.60 0.12 -24.85
N LEU A 165 -0.41 0.73 -24.96
CA LEU A 165 -0.27 2.17 -25.21
C LEU A 165 -0.94 2.61 -26.53
N GLY A 166 -0.74 1.84 -27.61
CA GLY A 166 -1.42 2.09 -28.89
C GLY A 166 -2.93 1.93 -28.78
N VAL A 167 -3.39 0.84 -28.18
CA VAL A 167 -4.82 0.52 -28.05
C VAL A 167 -5.54 1.48 -27.09
N GLU A 168 -4.88 1.94 -26.03
CA GLU A 168 -5.35 2.98 -25.11
C GLU A 168 -5.71 4.27 -25.87
N ALA A 169 -4.83 4.75 -26.75
CA ALA A 169 -5.08 5.94 -27.56
C ALA A 169 -6.32 5.80 -28.45
N ALA A 170 -6.59 4.59 -28.96
CA ALA A 170 -7.81 4.32 -29.73
C ALA A 170 -9.07 4.27 -28.83
N HIS A 171 -8.98 3.59 -27.68
CA HIS A 171 -10.08 3.50 -26.71
C HIS A 171 -10.54 4.86 -26.19
N GLN A 172 -9.59 5.77 -25.92
CA GLN A 172 -9.88 7.15 -25.48
C GLN A 172 -10.68 7.94 -26.54
N ASN A 173 -10.57 7.56 -27.81
CA ASN A 173 -11.33 8.13 -28.92
C ASN A 173 -12.60 7.31 -29.27
N GLY A 174 -12.97 6.36 -28.41
CA GLY A 174 -14.17 5.52 -28.56
C GLY A 174 -14.07 4.47 -29.67
N ILE A 175 -12.84 4.15 -30.12
CA ILE A 175 -12.54 3.14 -31.14
C ILE A 175 -12.11 1.85 -30.43
N VAL A 176 -12.69 0.72 -30.84
CA VAL A 176 -12.29 -0.63 -30.40
C VAL A 176 -11.68 -1.34 -31.61
N HIS A 177 -10.53 -1.99 -31.46
CA HIS A 177 -9.75 -2.60 -32.53
C HIS A 177 -10.43 -3.84 -33.13
N ARG A 178 -10.97 -4.74 -32.30
CA ARG A 178 -11.79 -5.93 -32.64
C ARG A 178 -11.10 -7.09 -33.37
N ASP A 179 -9.85 -6.92 -33.83
CA ASP A 179 -9.05 -7.97 -34.48
C ASP A 179 -7.57 -7.93 -34.05
N LEU A 180 -7.31 -7.78 -32.74
CA LEU A 180 -5.93 -7.82 -32.22
C LEU A 180 -5.37 -9.25 -32.27
N LYS A 181 -4.20 -9.40 -32.88
CA LYS A 181 -3.46 -10.66 -33.03
C LYS A 181 -2.00 -10.38 -33.41
N PRO A 182 -1.07 -11.34 -33.27
CA PRO A 182 0.34 -11.14 -33.60
C PRO A 182 0.59 -10.58 -35.01
N ALA A 183 -0.20 -10.98 -36.02
CA ALA A 183 -0.05 -10.49 -37.39
C ALA A 183 -0.38 -8.99 -37.59
N ASN A 184 -1.09 -8.38 -36.63
CA ASN A 184 -1.48 -6.96 -36.66
C ASN A 184 -0.61 -6.10 -35.72
N ILE A 185 0.48 -6.67 -35.19
CA ILE A 185 1.44 -5.99 -34.33
C ILE A 185 2.78 -5.96 -35.06
N LEU A 186 3.20 -4.79 -35.51
CA LEU A 186 4.41 -4.57 -36.29
C LEU A 186 5.58 -4.15 -35.38
N LEU A 187 6.75 -4.72 -35.61
CA LEU A 187 8.00 -4.39 -34.96
C LEU A 187 8.89 -3.66 -35.97
N SER A 188 9.18 -2.39 -35.72
CA SER A 188 9.99 -1.54 -36.59
C SER A 188 11.48 -1.73 -36.30
N ALA A 189 12.27 -1.90 -37.36
CA ALA A 189 13.72 -1.97 -37.27
C ALA A 189 14.33 -0.58 -37.04
N LEU A 190 15.09 -0.41 -35.96
CA LEU A 190 15.98 0.74 -35.81
C LEU A 190 17.13 0.54 -36.81
N LYS A 191 17.21 1.37 -37.86
CA LYS A 191 18.20 1.25 -38.96
C LYS A 191 19.57 0.80 -38.46
N MET A 192 19.96 -0.42 -38.81
CA MET A 192 21.30 -0.96 -38.62
C MET A 192 21.77 -1.64 -39.91
N GLY A 193 22.69 -0.98 -40.63
CA GLY A 193 23.47 -1.59 -41.72
C GLY A 193 22.71 -2.12 -42.95
N ASP A 194 23.41 -2.91 -43.77
CA ASP A 194 22.92 -3.56 -45.00
C ASP A 194 22.03 -4.81 -44.75
N GLU A 195 21.57 -5.03 -43.51
CA GLU A 195 20.74 -6.19 -43.17
C GLU A 195 19.25 -5.99 -43.52
N SER A 196 18.56 -7.07 -43.89
CA SER A 196 17.11 -7.02 -44.10
C SER A 196 16.38 -6.63 -42.80
N SER A 197 15.39 -5.75 -42.89
CA SER A 197 14.67 -5.21 -41.70
C SER A 197 14.10 -6.29 -40.78
N ALA A 198 13.66 -7.43 -41.31
CA ALA A 198 13.15 -8.55 -40.51
C ALA A 198 14.25 -9.25 -39.69
N GLN A 199 15.45 -9.39 -40.26
CA GLN A 199 16.60 -9.99 -39.54
C GLN A 199 17.09 -9.07 -38.42
N ALA A 200 17.08 -7.76 -38.65
CA ALA A 200 17.43 -6.77 -37.63
C ALA A 200 16.47 -6.82 -36.42
N VAL A 201 15.16 -6.99 -36.67
CA VAL A 201 14.16 -7.20 -35.60
C VAL A 201 14.46 -8.46 -34.79
N LEU A 202 14.76 -9.58 -35.47
CA LEU A 202 15.11 -10.84 -34.79
C LEU A 202 16.38 -10.70 -33.95
N SER A 203 17.42 -10.03 -34.47
CA SER A 203 18.64 -9.77 -33.70
C SER A 203 18.32 -8.95 -32.45
N ALA A 204 17.58 -7.85 -32.59
CA ALA A 204 17.21 -7.01 -31.46
C ALA A 204 16.46 -7.79 -30.37
N ILE A 205 15.46 -8.59 -30.76
CA ILE A 205 14.69 -9.44 -29.84
C ILE A 205 15.59 -10.48 -29.13
N ASN A 206 16.50 -11.12 -29.86
CA ASN A 206 17.42 -12.12 -29.30
C ASN A 206 18.46 -11.49 -28.36
N ASP A 207 18.86 -10.24 -28.62
CA ASP A 207 19.74 -9.46 -27.76
C ASP A 207 19.00 -8.85 -26.55
N GLY A 208 17.69 -9.08 -26.43
CA GLY A 208 16.85 -8.57 -25.35
C GLY A 208 16.45 -7.09 -25.50
N ASN A 209 16.66 -6.50 -26.68
CA ASN A 209 16.26 -5.13 -27.00
C ASN A 209 14.82 -5.09 -27.52
N LEU A 210 14.06 -4.07 -27.10
CA LEU A 210 12.69 -3.87 -27.55
C LEU A 210 12.63 -3.01 -28.82
N PRO A 211 12.18 -3.53 -29.97
CA PRO A 211 11.93 -2.73 -31.16
C PRO A 211 10.73 -1.79 -30.95
N SER A 212 10.60 -0.76 -31.78
CA SER A 212 9.40 0.09 -31.74
C SER A 212 8.19 -0.70 -32.22
N ILE A 213 7.15 -0.77 -31.38
CA ILE A 213 5.92 -1.55 -31.65
C ILE A 213 4.85 -0.64 -32.22
N LYS A 214 4.20 -1.05 -33.31
CA LYS A 214 3.07 -0.37 -33.94
C LYS A 214 1.90 -1.32 -34.17
N VAL A 215 0.73 -0.96 -33.64
CA VAL A 215 -0.54 -1.65 -33.91
C VAL A 215 -1.09 -1.16 -35.25
N THR A 216 -1.53 -2.08 -36.09
CA THR A 216 -2.12 -1.81 -37.41
C THR A 216 -3.43 -2.58 -37.58
N ASP A 217 -4.14 -2.32 -38.68
CA ASP A 217 -5.32 -3.10 -39.07
C ASP A 217 -6.44 -3.11 -38.02
N PHE A 218 -6.78 -1.93 -37.49
CA PHE A 218 -8.04 -1.68 -36.79
C PHE A 218 -9.18 -2.24 -37.65
N GLY A 219 -10.02 -3.10 -37.08
CA GLY A 219 -10.95 -4.00 -37.77
C GLY A 219 -12.12 -3.33 -38.52
N LEU A 220 -11.84 -2.25 -39.26
CA LEU A 220 -12.74 -1.44 -40.07
C LEU A 220 -13.60 -2.27 -41.03
N ALA A 221 -13.09 -3.42 -41.50
CA ALA A 221 -13.82 -4.32 -42.37
C ALA A 221 -14.83 -5.24 -41.65
N ARG A 222 -14.70 -5.48 -40.33
CA ARG A 222 -15.68 -6.31 -39.58
C ARG A 222 -17.03 -5.62 -39.37
N HIS A 223 -17.10 -4.30 -39.56
CA HIS A 223 -18.38 -3.60 -39.59
C HIS A 223 -19.24 -3.92 -40.80
N ILE A 224 -18.61 -4.45 -41.84
CA ILE A 224 -19.27 -4.73 -43.11
C ILE A 224 -20.08 -6.04 -43.03
N ASP A 225 -19.60 -7.03 -42.28
CA ASP A 225 -20.28 -8.31 -42.09
C ASP A 225 -21.42 -8.28 -41.06
N GLN A 226 -21.44 -7.30 -40.15
CA GLN A 226 -22.48 -7.20 -39.10
C GLN A 226 -23.86 -6.80 -39.64
N GLY A 227 -23.96 -6.27 -40.86
CA GLY A 227 -25.23 -5.97 -41.55
C GLY A 227 -25.90 -7.19 -42.20
N ALA A 228 -25.17 -8.31 -42.35
CA ALA A 228 -25.64 -9.53 -43.01
C ALA A 228 -25.91 -10.66 -42.00
N SER A 229 -26.73 -10.40 -40.97
CA SER A 229 -27.21 -11.45 -40.09
C SER A 229 -28.33 -12.26 -40.77
N LEU A 230 -28.02 -13.47 -41.27
CA LEU A 230 -28.90 -14.67 -41.39
C LEU A 230 -28.30 -15.75 -42.32
N GLN A 231 -27.11 -16.30 -42.04
CA GLN A 231 -26.68 -17.61 -42.58
C GLN A 231 -25.35 -18.11 -41.97
N LEU A 232 -25.30 -18.26 -40.65
CA LEU A 232 -24.15 -18.84 -39.93
C LEU A 232 -24.02 -20.37 -40.10
N THR A 233 -24.57 -20.95 -41.17
CA THR A 233 -24.52 -22.39 -41.46
C THR A 233 -23.99 -22.78 -42.84
N GLN A 234 -23.65 -21.87 -43.76
CA GLN A 234 -23.19 -22.29 -45.11
C GLN A 234 -22.02 -21.55 -45.76
N THR A 235 -21.36 -20.59 -45.11
CA THR A 235 -20.18 -19.91 -45.71
C THR A 235 -19.00 -19.81 -44.74
N ALA A 236 -18.56 -20.95 -44.19
CA ALA A 236 -17.39 -21.05 -43.29
C ALA A 236 -16.02 -20.86 -44.00
N ALA A 237 -16.00 -20.47 -45.28
CA ALA A 237 -14.77 -20.43 -46.08
C ALA A 237 -14.09 -19.04 -46.15
N ILE A 238 -14.71 -17.97 -45.64
CA ILE A 238 -14.22 -16.58 -45.84
C ILE A 238 -13.68 -15.93 -44.56
N LEU A 239 -14.05 -16.42 -43.36
CA LEU A 239 -13.41 -16.01 -42.11
C LEU A 239 -12.27 -16.99 -41.75
N GLY A 240 -11.05 -16.48 -41.62
CA GLY A 240 -9.93 -17.25 -41.08
C GLY A 240 -10.22 -17.79 -39.66
N THR A 241 -9.40 -18.73 -39.19
CA THR A 241 -9.60 -19.39 -37.89
C THR A 241 -9.59 -18.38 -36.72
N PRO A 242 -10.65 -18.31 -35.90
CA PRO A 242 -10.88 -17.21 -34.94
C PRO A 242 -10.11 -17.33 -33.61
N TYR A 243 -8.81 -17.64 -33.64
CA TYR A 243 -7.98 -17.93 -32.46
C TYR A 243 -7.93 -16.85 -31.37
N TYR A 244 -8.19 -15.58 -31.72
CA TYR A 244 -8.05 -14.43 -30.82
C TYR A 244 -9.39 -13.76 -30.51
N MET A 245 -10.51 -14.34 -30.98
CA MET A 245 -11.83 -13.72 -30.89
C MET A 245 -12.36 -13.78 -29.45
N ALA A 246 -12.87 -12.65 -28.94
CA ALA A 246 -13.50 -12.60 -27.62
C ALA A 246 -14.88 -13.30 -27.63
N PRO A 247 -15.31 -13.93 -26.52
CA PRO A 247 -16.57 -14.67 -26.43
C PRO A 247 -17.79 -13.87 -26.90
N GLU A 248 -17.90 -12.63 -26.48
CA GLU A 248 -19.00 -11.72 -26.82
C GLU A 248 -19.04 -11.38 -28.32
N GLN A 249 -17.92 -11.47 -29.04
CA GLN A 249 -17.91 -11.32 -30.50
C GLN A 249 -18.57 -12.50 -31.23
N CYS A 250 -18.67 -13.66 -30.56
CA CYS A 250 -19.34 -14.84 -31.09
C CYS A 250 -20.83 -14.88 -30.73
N THR A 251 -21.24 -14.26 -29.62
CA THR A 251 -22.57 -14.43 -29.02
C THR A 251 -23.47 -13.21 -29.08
N GLU A 252 -22.93 -11.98 -29.09
CA GLU A 252 -23.74 -10.76 -28.95
C GLU A 252 -23.93 -9.99 -30.26
N GLN A 253 -25.14 -9.46 -30.47
CA GLN A 253 -25.49 -8.52 -31.55
C GLN A 253 -25.35 -7.05 -31.11
N GLY A 254 -24.44 -6.76 -30.17
CA GLY A 254 -24.29 -5.46 -29.50
C GLY A 254 -23.01 -4.69 -29.85
N ARG A 255 -22.88 -3.47 -29.31
CA ARG A 255 -21.66 -2.66 -29.42
C ARG A 255 -20.59 -3.25 -28.49
N LEU A 256 -19.55 -3.84 -29.08
CA LEU A 256 -18.40 -4.38 -28.35
C LEU A 256 -17.72 -3.28 -27.51
N SER A 257 -17.33 -3.64 -26.29
CA SER A 257 -16.59 -2.77 -25.37
C SER A 257 -15.07 -2.96 -25.50
N PRO A 258 -14.25 -2.02 -24.99
CA PRO A 258 -12.79 -2.15 -24.92
C PRO A 258 -12.28 -3.47 -24.31
N SER A 259 -13.07 -4.10 -23.45
CA SER A 259 -12.73 -5.38 -22.83
C SER A 259 -12.60 -6.57 -23.83
N ALA A 260 -13.14 -6.43 -25.04
CA ALA A 260 -12.95 -7.42 -26.12
C ALA A 260 -11.50 -7.40 -26.65
N ASP A 261 -10.92 -6.20 -26.77
CA ASP A 261 -9.51 -6.04 -27.14
C ASP A 261 -8.59 -6.56 -26.02
N VAL A 262 -8.95 -6.32 -24.76
CA VAL A 262 -8.25 -6.88 -23.58
C VAL A 262 -8.17 -8.41 -23.64
N TYR A 263 -9.26 -9.08 -24.03
CA TYR A 263 -9.27 -10.54 -24.20
C TYR A 263 -8.31 -10.98 -25.31
N SER A 264 -8.36 -10.30 -26.45
CA SER A 264 -7.50 -10.59 -27.61
C SER A 264 -6.01 -10.38 -27.28
N ILE A 265 -5.70 -9.34 -26.49
CA ILE A 265 -4.37 -9.09 -25.93
C ILE A 265 -3.97 -10.22 -24.97
N GLY A 266 -4.90 -10.71 -24.14
CA GLY A 266 -4.69 -11.85 -23.25
C GLY A 266 -4.29 -13.13 -23.98
N ILE A 267 -4.99 -13.44 -25.09
CA ILE A 267 -4.64 -14.58 -25.97
C ILE A 267 -3.24 -14.38 -26.57
N THR A 268 -2.95 -13.17 -27.04
CA THR A 268 -1.64 -12.82 -27.61
C THR A 268 -0.54 -12.99 -26.57
N LEU A 269 -0.71 -12.49 -25.35
CA LEU A 269 0.26 -12.64 -24.26
C LEU A 269 0.46 -14.12 -23.90
N PHE A 270 -0.62 -14.91 -23.79
CA PHE A 270 -0.52 -16.34 -23.56
C PHE A 270 0.33 -17.03 -24.63
N GLU A 271 0.10 -16.69 -25.88
CA GLU A 271 0.84 -17.25 -27.02
C GLU A 271 2.30 -16.82 -27.03
N LEU A 272 2.63 -15.56 -26.72
CA LEU A 272 4.02 -15.11 -26.58
C LEU A 272 4.78 -15.90 -25.51
N LEU A 273 4.10 -16.25 -24.41
CA LEU A 273 4.70 -16.93 -23.26
C LEU A 273 4.84 -18.46 -23.44
N THR A 274 4.03 -19.06 -24.31
CA THR A 274 3.94 -20.53 -24.46
C THR A 274 4.23 -21.04 -25.87
N GLY A 275 4.26 -20.13 -26.85
CA GLY A 275 4.42 -20.40 -28.28
C GLY A 275 3.17 -20.91 -29.00
N LYS A 276 2.04 -21.05 -28.30
CA LYS A 276 0.76 -21.50 -28.89
C LYS A 276 -0.42 -20.79 -28.20
N PRO A 277 -1.53 -20.52 -28.91
CA PRO A 277 -2.72 -19.98 -28.27
C PRO A 277 -3.35 -20.99 -27.29
N PRO A 278 -4.11 -20.53 -26.28
CA PRO A 278 -4.67 -21.40 -25.23
C PRO A 278 -5.74 -22.38 -25.75
N PHE A 279 -6.39 -22.05 -26.86
CA PHE A 279 -7.44 -22.86 -27.47
C PHE A 279 -7.08 -23.19 -28.92
N ILE A 280 -7.08 -24.48 -29.26
CA ILE A 280 -6.78 -24.98 -30.61
C ILE A 280 -7.79 -26.08 -30.94
N ALA A 281 -8.43 -25.98 -32.10
CA ALA A 281 -9.31 -27.00 -32.63
C ALA A 281 -9.29 -27.00 -34.17
N ASP A 282 -9.46 -28.18 -34.77
CA ASP A 282 -9.53 -28.36 -36.23
C ASP A 282 -10.86 -27.87 -36.83
N ASP A 283 -11.88 -27.67 -35.98
CA ASP A 283 -13.21 -27.20 -36.34
C ASP A 283 -13.47 -25.80 -35.75
N GLN A 284 -13.94 -24.86 -36.59
CA GLN A 284 -14.14 -23.47 -36.18
C GLN A 284 -15.25 -23.32 -35.13
N ILE A 285 -16.32 -24.12 -35.22
CA ILE A 285 -17.43 -24.07 -34.26
C ILE A 285 -16.94 -24.56 -32.90
N LYS A 286 -16.13 -25.63 -32.88
CA LYS A 286 -15.48 -26.12 -31.67
C LYS A 286 -14.56 -25.07 -31.07
N LEU A 287 -13.74 -24.38 -31.86
CA LEU A 287 -12.86 -23.32 -31.36
C LEU A 287 -13.66 -22.17 -30.71
N ILE A 288 -14.75 -21.72 -31.35
CA ILE A 288 -15.66 -20.73 -30.79
C ILE A 288 -16.26 -21.21 -29.46
N SER A 289 -16.69 -22.48 -29.39
CA SER A 289 -17.18 -23.08 -28.15
C SER A 289 -16.14 -23.03 -27.04
N MET A 290 -14.87 -23.32 -27.34
CA MET A 290 -13.79 -23.25 -26.34
C MET A 290 -13.59 -21.82 -25.83
N HIS A 291 -13.62 -20.82 -26.71
CA HIS A 291 -13.56 -19.42 -26.30
C HIS A 291 -14.73 -19.06 -25.37
N CYS A 292 -15.94 -19.51 -25.65
CA CYS A 292 -17.13 -19.18 -24.86
C CYS A 292 -17.21 -19.91 -23.51
N PHE A 293 -16.74 -21.17 -23.42
CA PHE A 293 -17.08 -22.04 -22.29
C PHE A 293 -15.88 -22.69 -21.59
N ASP A 294 -14.76 -22.93 -22.28
CA ASP A 294 -13.64 -23.69 -21.70
C ASP A 294 -12.70 -22.78 -20.92
N GLU A 295 -12.23 -23.20 -19.75
CA GLU A 295 -11.22 -22.47 -18.99
C GLU A 295 -9.85 -22.51 -19.71
N ALA A 296 -9.10 -21.41 -19.62
CA ALA A 296 -7.76 -21.35 -20.18
C ALA A 296 -6.81 -22.30 -19.42
N PRO A 297 -5.89 -22.99 -20.10
CA PRO A 297 -4.88 -23.81 -19.44
C PRO A 297 -4.02 -23.00 -18.46
N GLU A 298 -3.61 -23.62 -17.34
CA GLU A 298 -2.70 -22.98 -16.39
C GLU A 298 -1.30 -22.81 -16.98
N LEU A 299 -0.82 -21.56 -17.05
CA LEU A 299 0.50 -21.21 -17.58
C LEU A 299 1.65 -21.91 -16.82
N SER A 300 1.55 -22.00 -15.49
CA SER A 300 2.56 -22.63 -14.63
C SER A 300 2.79 -24.13 -14.92
N LYS A 301 1.80 -24.82 -15.52
CA LYS A 301 1.94 -26.21 -15.97
C LYS A 301 2.64 -26.33 -17.33
N ILE A 302 2.61 -25.28 -18.14
CA ILE A 302 3.18 -25.25 -19.49
C ILE A 302 4.60 -24.68 -19.45
N ASN A 303 4.80 -23.57 -18.76
CA ASN A 303 6.09 -22.92 -18.57
C ASN A 303 6.23 -22.46 -17.10
N PRO A 304 6.91 -23.25 -16.24
CA PRO A 304 7.10 -22.94 -14.83
C PRO A 304 7.97 -21.71 -14.55
N GLU A 305 8.66 -21.15 -15.54
CA GLU A 305 9.49 -19.95 -15.38
C GLU A 305 8.66 -18.66 -15.37
N ILE A 306 7.38 -18.73 -15.78
CA ILE A 306 6.47 -17.59 -15.77
C ILE A 306 6.05 -17.29 -14.34
N SER A 307 6.14 -16.03 -13.93
CA SER A 307 5.69 -15.60 -12.62
C SER A 307 4.19 -15.82 -12.40
N ASP A 308 3.81 -16.07 -11.14
CA ASP A 308 2.41 -16.15 -10.74
C ASP A 308 1.63 -14.87 -11.10
N ARG A 309 2.30 -13.72 -11.13
CA ARG A 309 1.68 -12.43 -11.42
C ARG A 309 1.29 -12.31 -12.88
N THR A 310 2.18 -12.68 -13.79
CA THR A 310 1.87 -12.74 -15.23
C THR A 310 0.78 -13.76 -15.50
N SER A 311 0.82 -14.90 -14.80
CA SER A 311 -0.25 -15.91 -14.88
C SER A 311 -1.62 -15.35 -14.46
N GLN A 312 -1.68 -14.55 -13.40
CA GLN A 312 -2.90 -13.88 -12.95
C GLN A 312 -3.43 -12.85 -13.95
N ILE A 313 -2.56 -12.02 -14.55
CA ILE A 313 -2.97 -11.08 -15.61
C ILE A 313 -3.63 -11.85 -16.75
N VAL A 314 -2.97 -12.90 -17.25
CA VAL A 314 -3.49 -13.69 -18.37
C VAL A 314 -4.85 -14.31 -18.01
N LEU A 315 -4.97 -14.95 -16.84
CA LEU A 315 -6.25 -15.52 -16.39
C LEU A 315 -7.36 -14.47 -16.25
N LYS A 316 -7.04 -13.25 -15.81
CA LYS A 316 -8.01 -12.15 -15.69
C LYS A 316 -8.42 -11.61 -17.06
N THR A 317 -7.49 -11.47 -18.00
CA THR A 317 -7.82 -11.07 -19.39
C THR A 317 -8.68 -12.11 -20.11
N LEU A 318 -8.55 -13.39 -19.78
CA LEU A 318 -9.27 -14.51 -20.40
C LEU A 318 -10.59 -14.88 -19.72
N GLN A 319 -11.07 -14.08 -18.75
CA GLN A 319 -12.40 -14.27 -18.16
C GLN A 319 -13.48 -14.24 -19.24
N LYS A 320 -14.49 -15.11 -19.13
CA LYS A 320 -15.54 -15.20 -20.16
C LYS A 320 -16.46 -13.99 -20.11
N THR A 321 -16.86 -13.58 -18.91
CA THR A 321 -17.66 -12.38 -18.67
C THR A 321 -16.79 -11.11 -18.82
N PRO A 322 -17.16 -10.17 -19.72
CA PRO A 322 -16.44 -8.91 -19.94
C PRO A 322 -16.14 -8.11 -18.66
N ASP A 323 -17.13 -7.98 -17.76
CA ASP A 323 -17.02 -7.20 -16.51
C ASP A 323 -16.02 -7.76 -15.49
N LEU A 324 -15.58 -9.01 -15.67
CA LEU A 324 -14.57 -9.64 -14.81
C LEU A 324 -13.14 -9.44 -15.34
N ARG A 325 -12.98 -8.85 -16.54
CA ARG A 325 -11.68 -8.52 -17.14
C ARG A 325 -11.19 -7.14 -16.69
N TYR A 326 -10.07 -6.70 -17.23
CA TYR A 326 -9.71 -5.29 -17.19
C TYR A 326 -10.69 -4.49 -18.06
N VAL A 327 -11.06 -3.31 -17.58
CA VAL A 327 -12.06 -2.44 -18.22
C VAL A 327 -11.61 -2.05 -19.64
N ASP A 328 -10.34 -1.72 -19.80
CA ASP A 328 -9.73 -1.31 -21.07
C ASP A 328 -8.21 -1.60 -21.08
N ALA A 329 -7.55 -1.22 -22.17
CA ALA A 329 -6.11 -1.34 -22.34
C ALA A 329 -5.29 -0.48 -21.34
N THR A 330 -5.84 0.64 -20.83
CA THR A 330 -5.18 1.49 -19.83
C THR A 330 -4.96 0.72 -18.55
N HIS A 331 -6.03 0.10 -18.02
CA HIS A 331 -5.97 -0.66 -16.78
C HIS A 331 -5.07 -1.89 -16.91
N LEU A 332 -5.07 -2.57 -18.07
CA LEU A 332 -4.13 -3.67 -18.32
C LEU A 332 -2.67 -3.18 -18.37
N ARG A 333 -2.40 -2.06 -19.06
CA ARG A 333 -1.05 -1.46 -19.14
C ARG A 333 -0.51 -1.14 -17.76
N GLU A 334 -1.32 -0.51 -16.90
CA GLU A 334 -0.92 -0.13 -15.55
C GLU A 334 -0.50 -1.34 -14.71
N GLU A 335 -1.22 -2.46 -14.82
CA GLU A 335 -0.84 -3.69 -14.13
C GLU A 335 0.47 -4.27 -14.69
N ILE A 336 0.66 -4.25 -16.01
CA ILE A 336 1.90 -4.70 -16.66
C ILE A 336 3.09 -3.80 -16.28
N ASP A 337 2.90 -2.48 -16.24
CA ASP A 337 3.89 -1.51 -15.76
C ASP A 337 4.31 -1.83 -14.34
N GLN A 338 3.34 -2.17 -13.48
CA GLN A 338 3.67 -2.65 -12.16
C GLN A 338 4.49 -3.93 -12.22
N ILE A 339 4.23 -4.93 -13.08
CA ILE A 339 5.08 -6.14 -13.14
C ILE A 339 6.51 -5.77 -13.56
N LEU A 340 6.64 -5.00 -14.64
CA LEU A 340 7.93 -4.65 -15.23
C LEU A 340 8.81 -3.81 -14.29
N ASN A 341 8.17 -3.01 -13.43
CA ASN A 341 8.81 -2.16 -12.42
C ASN A 341 8.96 -2.83 -11.05
N GLY A 342 8.62 -4.12 -10.89
CA GLY A 342 8.76 -4.83 -9.60
C GLY A 342 7.64 -4.55 -8.58
N GLY A 343 6.51 -3.99 -9.02
CA GLY A 343 5.23 -3.94 -8.33
C GLY A 343 4.78 -5.30 -7.80
N VAL A 344 4.07 -5.31 -6.68
CA VAL A 344 3.44 -6.52 -6.10
C VAL A 344 1.98 -6.63 -6.56
N SER A 345 1.52 -7.85 -6.83
CA SER A 345 0.10 -8.17 -7.05
C SER A 345 -0.70 -7.94 -5.76
N PRO A 346 -1.88 -7.30 -5.80
CA PRO A 346 -2.76 -7.18 -4.64
C PRO A 346 -3.17 -8.53 -4.00
N ASN A 347 -2.96 -9.65 -4.70
CA ASN A 347 -3.32 -11.00 -4.27
C ASN A 347 -2.13 -11.85 -3.76
N ALA A 348 -0.91 -11.32 -3.70
CA ALA A 348 0.20 -12.04 -3.08
C ALA A 348 -0.02 -12.06 -1.55
N ILE A 349 0.02 -13.25 -0.94
CA ILE A 349 0.05 -13.36 0.53
C ILE A 349 1.40 -12.80 0.97
N HIS A 350 1.37 -11.55 1.41
CA HIS A 350 2.46 -10.90 2.12
C HIS A 350 2.36 -11.29 3.61
N PRO A 351 3.47 -11.53 4.34
CA PRO A 351 4.86 -11.47 3.88
C PRO A 351 5.21 -12.62 2.93
N ILE A 352 6.24 -12.40 2.09
CA ILE A 352 6.81 -13.44 1.24
C ILE A 352 7.19 -14.67 2.10
N LEU A 353 6.68 -15.84 1.72
CA LEU A 353 6.84 -17.06 2.49
C LEU A 353 8.24 -17.67 2.28
N PRO A 354 8.81 -18.33 3.30
CA PRO A 354 10.10 -19.02 3.14
C PRO A 354 10.02 -20.13 2.08
N PRO A 355 11.06 -20.30 1.25
CA PRO A 355 11.06 -21.29 0.17
C PRO A 355 10.91 -22.71 0.73
N THR A 356 10.00 -23.50 0.14
CA THR A 356 9.66 -24.84 0.66
C THR A 356 9.68 -25.90 -0.42
N LYS A 357 10.39 -27.00 -0.14
CA LYS A 357 10.33 -28.22 -0.95
C LYS A 357 9.35 -29.22 -0.31
N GLY A 358 8.30 -29.61 -1.05
CA GLY A 358 7.30 -30.62 -0.64
C GLY A 358 5.87 -30.09 -0.56
N SER A 359 4.93 -30.96 -0.18
CA SER A 359 3.50 -30.62 -0.06
C SER A 359 3.23 -29.69 1.12
N LEU A 360 2.59 -28.56 0.86
CA LEU A 360 2.06 -27.65 1.88
C LEU A 360 0.74 -28.19 2.43
N PHE A 361 0.49 -27.93 3.71
CA PHE A 361 -0.82 -28.13 4.32
C PHE A 361 -1.53 -26.77 4.38
N GLU A 362 -2.73 -26.67 3.83
CA GLU A 362 -3.52 -25.44 3.79
C GLU A 362 -4.94 -25.68 4.33
N ALA A 363 -5.44 -24.72 5.10
CA ALA A 363 -6.83 -24.72 5.56
C ALA A 363 -7.37 -23.28 5.58
N LYS A 364 -8.57 -23.11 5.05
CA LYS A 364 -9.27 -21.83 5.00
C LYS A 364 -10.65 -21.98 5.63
N TRP A 365 -11.02 -21.04 6.48
CA TRP A 365 -12.33 -20.97 7.10
C TRP A 365 -12.90 -19.57 6.98
N ASP A 366 -14.20 -19.49 6.76
CA ASP A 366 -14.93 -18.24 6.62
C ASP A 366 -16.05 -18.18 7.67
N TRP A 367 -16.23 -17.00 8.28
CA TRP A 367 -17.34 -16.67 9.17
C TRP A 367 -17.99 -15.38 8.68
N ASP A 368 -19.30 -15.40 8.48
CA ASP A 368 -20.07 -14.18 8.26
C ASP A 368 -20.51 -13.62 9.63
N LEU A 369 -20.10 -12.40 9.91
CA LEU A 369 -20.34 -11.69 11.17
C LEU A 369 -21.18 -10.44 10.88
N ASP A 370 -22.06 -10.08 11.80
CA ASP A 370 -23.04 -9.00 11.62
C ASP A 370 -22.43 -7.60 11.84
N GLY A 371 -21.32 -7.53 12.58
CA GLY A 371 -20.60 -6.28 12.86
C GLY A 371 -19.81 -5.73 11.67
N SER A 372 -19.56 -4.41 11.69
CA SER A 372 -18.65 -3.78 10.71
C SER A 372 -17.20 -4.21 10.95
N SER A 373 -16.34 -4.01 9.96
CA SER A 373 -14.91 -4.33 10.07
C SER A 373 -14.26 -3.60 11.24
N ASP A 374 -14.65 -2.35 11.45
CA ASP A 374 -14.06 -1.46 12.44
C ASP A 374 -14.51 -1.83 13.87
N ASP A 375 -15.76 -2.30 14.03
CA ASP A 375 -16.26 -2.79 15.31
C ASP A 375 -15.64 -4.14 15.69
N LEU A 376 -15.40 -5.00 14.70
CA LEU A 376 -14.85 -6.35 14.91
C LEU A 376 -13.34 -6.33 15.10
N TRP A 377 -12.62 -5.43 14.43
CA TRP A 377 -11.16 -5.42 14.37
C TRP A 377 -10.46 -5.40 15.74
N PRO A 378 -10.83 -4.53 16.70
CA PRO A 378 -10.19 -4.51 18.03
C PRO A 378 -10.30 -5.85 18.76
N LEU A 379 -11.32 -6.65 18.44
CA LEU A 379 -11.54 -7.95 19.07
C LEU A 379 -10.85 -9.08 18.29
N VAL A 380 -11.03 -9.10 16.96
CA VAL A 380 -10.46 -10.15 16.10
C VAL A 380 -8.92 -10.09 16.06
N SER A 381 -8.36 -8.88 16.09
CA SER A 381 -6.90 -8.67 16.03
C SER A 381 -6.19 -8.83 17.38
N ASN A 382 -6.93 -9.00 18.48
CA ASN A 382 -6.36 -9.22 19.82
C ASN A 382 -5.85 -10.66 19.96
N THR A 383 -4.72 -10.93 19.31
CA THR A 383 -4.07 -12.24 19.26
C THR A 383 -3.76 -12.82 20.63
N GLU A 384 -3.44 -12.00 21.62
CA GLU A 384 -3.23 -12.43 23.01
C GLU A 384 -4.47 -13.15 23.55
N ARG A 385 -5.63 -12.47 23.50
CA ARG A 385 -6.89 -12.99 24.05
C ARG A 385 -7.48 -14.09 23.19
N VAL A 386 -7.37 -13.99 21.86
CA VAL A 386 -7.81 -15.06 20.96
C VAL A 386 -7.01 -16.32 21.26
N ASN A 387 -5.67 -16.25 21.31
CA ASN A 387 -4.80 -17.41 21.57
C ASN A 387 -5.09 -18.04 22.94
N ALA A 388 -5.21 -17.23 23.99
CA ALA A 388 -5.57 -17.70 25.33
C ALA A 388 -6.94 -18.41 25.33
N SER A 389 -7.95 -17.81 24.67
CA SER A 389 -9.32 -18.35 24.64
C SER A 389 -9.47 -19.65 23.85
N VAL A 390 -8.67 -19.83 22.79
CA VAL A 390 -8.65 -21.10 22.05
C VAL A 390 -7.84 -22.19 22.75
N GLY A 391 -7.18 -21.86 23.87
CA GLY A 391 -6.44 -22.80 24.72
C GLY A 391 -5.01 -23.07 24.24
N LEU A 392 -4.38 -22.11 23.55
CA LEU A 392 -2.95 -22.21 23.22
C LEU A 392 -2.10 -22.04 24.49
N PRO A 393 -0.96 -22.74 24.59
CA PRO A 393 -0.05 -22.58 25.71
C PRO A 393 0.61 -21.19 25.70
N PRO A 394 0.99 -20.67 26.88
CA PRO A 394 1.78 -19.45 26.96
C PRO A 394 3.17 -19.65 26.34
N VAL A 395 3.76 -18.56 25.86
CA VAL A 395 5.01 -18.52 25.12
C VAL A 395 6.07 -17.77 25.93
N GLU A 396 7.26 -18.37 26.01
CA GLU A 396 8.47 -17.71 26.50
C GLU A 396 9.21 -17.09 25.31
N TYR A 397 9.54 -15.80 25.41
CA TYR A 397 10.22 -15.06 24.36
C TYR A 397 11.66 -14.72 24.74
N GLU A 398 12.57 -14.89 23.80
CA GLU A 398 13.99 -14.58 23.93
C GLU A 398 14.47 -13.79 22.69
N THR A 399 15.33 -12.79 22.87
CA THR A 399 15.94 -12.04 21.76
C THR A 399 17.40 -12.46 21.61
N ARG A 400 17.82 -12.91 20.42
CA ARG A 400 19.19 -13.33 20.11
C ARG A 400 19.75 -12.48 18.97
N ARG A 401 21.06 -12.23 18.94
CA ARG A 401 21.74 -11.57 17.81
C ARG A 401 22.31 -12.62 16.86
N ASP A 402 22.18 -12.41 15.56
CA ASP A 402 22.90 -13.20 14.56
C ASP A 402 24.36 -12.74 14.40
N GLU A 403 25.09 -13.42 13.51
CA GLU A 403 26.50 -13.17 13.22
C GLU A 403 26.77 -11.76 12.65
N GLN A 404 25.75 -11.10 12.09
CA GLN A 404 25.82 -9.75 11.55
C GLN A 404 25.39 -8.69 12.60
N GLY A 405 25.04 -9.13 13.81
CA GLY A 405 24.59 -8.27 14.91
C GLY A 405 23.11 -7.91 14.85
N GLN A 406 22.35 -8.40 13.86
CA GLN A 406 20.91 -8.19 13.75
C GLN A 406 20.18 -9.05 14.79
N LYS A 407 19.27 -8.44 15.56
CA LYS A 407 18.50 -9.15 16.57
C LYS A 407 17.30 -9.86 15.93
N HIS A 408 17.09 -11.11 16.33
CA HIS A 408 15.94 -11.93 15.98
C HIS A 408 15.23 -12.36 17.27
N ARG A 409 13.90 -12.31 17.26
CA ARG A 409 13.07 -12.78 18.37
C ARG A 409 12.73 -14.24 18.19
N PHE A 410 12.80 -15.00 19.27
CA PHE A 410 12.46 -16.40 19.31
C PHE A 410 11.36 -16.63 20.34
N GLY A 411 10.32 -17.34 19.94
CA GLY A 411 9.30 -17.85 20.85
C GLY A 411 9.55 -19.32 21.15
N SER A 412 9.19 -19.75 22.36
CA SER A 412 9.22 -21.15 22.73
C SER A 412 8.09 -21.55 23.65
N PHE A 413 7.62 -22.79 23.53
CA PHE A 413 6.73 -23.41 24.51
C PHE A 413 6.97 -24.92 24.57
N LYS A 414 6.58 -25.54 25.69
CA LYS A 414 6.70 -27.00 25.88
C LYS A 414 5.50 -27.73 25.27
N LEU A 415 5.75 -28.63 24.34
CA LEU A 415 4.78 -29.57 23.79
C LEU A 415 5.14 -31.00 24.22
N GLY A 416 4.55 -31.46 25.34
CA GLY A 416 4.88 -32.76 25.92
C GLY A 416 6.34 -32.80 26.43
N PHE A 417 7.16 -33.70 25.89
CA PHE A 417 8.57 -33.85 26.27
C PHE A 417 9.54 -33.01 25.42
N THR A 418 9.05 -32.32 24.38
CA THR A 418 9.89 -31.48 23.50
C THR A 418 9.54 -30.01 23.69
N THR A 419 10.56 -29.14 23.62
CA THR A 419 10.35 -27.70 23.50
C THR A 419 10.30 -27.35 22.01
N LEU A 420 9.24 -26.68 21.60
CA LEU A 420 9.16 -26.09 20.27
C LEU A 420 9.74 -24.68 20.33
N THR A 421 10.64 -24.37 19.41
CA THR A 421 11.29 -23.06 19.30
C THR A 421 11.16 -22.56 17.87
N TRP A 422 10.79 -21.29 17.72
CA TRP A 422 10.66 -20.65 16.42
C TRP A 422 11.21 -19.23 16.46
N LYS A 423 11.66 -18.76 15.30
CA LYS A 423 11.89 -17.35 15.01
C LYS A 423 10.54 -16.68 14.75
N GLU A 424 10.25 -15.63 15.51
CA GLU A 424 9.06 -14.80 15.37
C GLU A 424 9.39 -13.67 14.38
N HIS A 425 8.65 -13.61 13.27
CA HIS A 425 8.76 -12.51 12.32
C HIS A 425 7.91 -11.32 12.78
N PRO A 426 8.26 -10.08 12.41
CA PRO A 426 7.39 -8.94 12.62
C PRO A 426 6.00 -9.23 12.07
N PHE A 427 4.97 -9.03 12.90
CA PHE A 427 3.60 -9.22 12.45
C PHE A 427 3.27 -8.17 11.41
N GLU A 428 2.35 -8.49 10.51
CA GLU A 428 1.87 -7.50 9.57
C GLU A 428 0.39 -7.30 9.71
N TRP A 429 -0.04 -6.06 9.65
CA TRP A 429 -1.45 -5.78 9.64
C TRP A 429 -1.77 -4.52 8.87
N VAL A 430 -3.03 -4.46 8.47
CA VAL A 430 -3.70 -3.23 8.12
C VAL A 430 -4.99 -3.19 8.92
N GLU A 431 -5.13 -2.16 9.75
CA GLU A 431 -6.26 -1.96 10.65
C GLU A 431 -7.60 -2.07 9.90
N GLY A 432 -8.56 -2.76 10.52
CA GLY A 432 -9.86 -3.06 9.92
C GLY A 432 -9.85 -4.10 8.80
N ARG A 433 -8.69 -4.60 8.35
CA ARG A 433 -8.62 -5.40 7.10
C ARG A 433 -7.90 -6.72 7.20
N ARG A 434 -6.63 -6.75 7.60
CA ARG A 434 -5.86 -8.00 7.59
C ARG A 434 -4.80 -8.07 8.67
N LEU A 435 -4.52 -9.27 9.17
CA LEU A 435 -3.46 -9.58 10.12
C LEU A 435 -2.73 -10.87 9.69
N ASN A 436 -1.41 -10.80 9.62
CA ASN A 436 -0.52 -11.90 9.27
C ASN A 436 0.47 -12.19 10.39
N VAL A 437 0.61 -13.47 10.71
CA VAL A 437 1.58 -13.99 11.69
C VAL A 437 2.36 -15.11 11.03
N LEU A 438 3.66 -14.88 10.79
CA LEU A 438 4.60 -15.85 10.23
C LEU A 438 5.58 -16.33 11.31
N ARG A 439 5.75 -17.64 11.42
CA ARG A 439 6.70 -18.28 12.34
C ARG A 439 7.57 -19.28 11.60
N GLU A 440 8.88 -19.19 11.78
CA GLU A 440 9.86 -20.14 11.24
C GLU A 440 10.44 -21.00 12.37
N PHE A 441 10.17 -22.30 12.37
CA PHE A 441 10.51 -23.20 13.46
C PHE A 441 11.93 -23.76 13.31
N GLU A 442 12.76 -23.58 14.33
CA GLU A 442 14.12 -24.15 14.39
C GLU A 442 14.07 -25.68 14.56
N ASN A 443 13.07 -26.16 15.31
CA ASN A 443 12.91 -27.57 15.65
C ASN A 443 11.45 -28.02 15.53
N GLY A 444 11.19 -29.31 15.78
CA GLY A 444 9.84 -29.85 15.77
C GLY A 444 9.27 -30.19 14.39
N PRO A 445 7.95 -30.41 14.30
CA PRO A 445 7.32 -31.05 13.13
C PRO A 445 7.05 -30.13 11.95
N PHE A 446 7.26 -28.81 12.07
CA PHE A 446 6.95 -27.81 11.04
C PHE A 446 8.19 -27.02 10.68
N ARG A 447 8.37 -26.64 9.42
CA ARG A 447 9.43 -25.69 9.00
C ARG A 447 9.00 -24.26 9.26
N TRP A 448 7.78 -23.93 8.85
CA TRP A 448 7.15 -22.66 9.13
C TRP A 448 5.62 -22.80 9.10
N PHE A 449 4.95 -21.81 9.66
CA PHE A 449 3.50 -21.65 9.61
C PHE A 449 3.17 -20.17 9.41
N ILE A 450 2.12 -19.90 8.66
CA ILE A 450 1.50 -18.58 8.55
C ILE A 450 0.02 -18.65 8.88
N SER A 451 -0.45 -17.68 9.67
CA SER A 451 -1.86 -17.39 9.91
C SER A 451 -2.20 -16.04 9.29
N HIS A 452 -3.10 -16.06 8.31
CA HIS A 452 -3.64 -14.88 7.62
C HIS A 452 -5.12 -14.72 8.00
N VAL A 453 -5.45 -13.63 8.68
CA VAL A 453 -6.82 -13.26 9.04
C VAL A 453 -7.21 -12.04 8.21
N GLU A 454 -8.34 -12.09 7.53
CA GLU A 454 -8.87 -11.01 6.70
C GLU A 454 -10.32 -10.69 7.09
N LEU A 455 -10.67 -9.41 7.15
CA LEU A 455 -12.03 -8.89 7.29
C LEU A 455 -12.41 -8.15 6.02
N LYS A 456 -13.46 -8.61 5.36
CA LYS A 456 -14.05 -7.97 4.17
C LYS A 456 -15.47 -7.54 4.48
N ALA A 457 -15.78 -6.26 4.25
CA ALA A 457 -17.15 -5.77 4.39
C ALA A 457 -18.09 -6.47 3.38
N ASN A 458 -19.26 -6.89 3.86
CA ASN A 458 -20.26 -7.52 3.01
C ASN A 458 -21.16 -6.45 2.35
N PRO A 459 -21.54 -6.59 1.06
CA PRO A 459 -22.41 -5.63 0.38
C PRO A 459 -23.79 -5.43 1.03
N GLN A 460 -24.26 -6.44 1.78
CA GLN A 460 -25.57 -6.47 2.43
C GLN A 460 -25.52 -5.99 3.90
N GLY A 461 -24.37 -5.55 4.39
CA GLY A 461 -24.10 -5.25 5.80
C GLY A 461 -23.32 -6.36 6.51
N GLY A 462 -22.62 -6.00 7.59
CA GLY A 462 -21.71 -6.90 8.31
C GLY A 462 -20.37 -7.12 7.59
N SER A 463 -19.61 -8.12 8.06
CA SER A 463 -18.27 -8.44 7.56
C SER A 463 -18.03 -9.94 7.49
N ARG A 464 -17.34 -10.39 6.44
CA ARG A 464 -16.80 -11.74 6.34
C ARG A 464 -15.39 -11.79 6.93
N LEU A 465 -15.21 -12.59 7.97
CA LEU A 465 -13.91 -12.96 8.51
C LEU A 465 -13.41 -14.22 7.81
N THR A 466 -12.26 -14.13 7.17
CA THR A 466 -11.55 -15.27 6.57
C THR A 466 -10.30 -15.55 7.40
N HIS A 467 -10.12 -16.79 7.85
CA HIS A 467 -8.86 -17.23 8.48
C HIS A 467 -8.25 -18.33 7.62
N HIS A 468 -7.08 -18.03 7.06
CA HIS A 468 -6.30 -18.92 6.21
C HIS A 468 -5.00 -19.28 6.92
N VAL A 469 -4.80 -20.59 7.11
CA VAL A 469 -3.60 -21.15 7.73
C VAL A 469 -2.84 -21.97 6.69
N LYS A 470 -1.55 -21.70 6.55
CA LYS A 470 -0.62 -22.54 5.76
C LYS A 470 0.52 -23.03 6.64
N ILE A 471 0.87 -24.30 6.48
CA ILE A 471 1.92 -24.97 7.26
C ILE A 471 2.83 -25.74 6.31
N ALA A 472 4.14 -25.60 6.48
CA ALA A 472 5.13 -26.42 5.82
C ALA A 472 5.58 -27.58 6.74
N PRO A 473 5.01 -28.78 6.63
CA PRO A 473 5.35 -29.89 7.51
C PRO A 473 6.73 -30.50 7.22
N ARG A 474 7.37 -31.06 8.26
CA ARG A 474 8.55 -31.94 8.16
C ARG A 474 8.09 -33.39 8.07
N GLY A 475 8.09 -33.93 6.84
CA GLY A 475 7.73 -35.32 6.57
C GLY A 475 6.27 -35.67 6.90
N TRP A 476 5.96 -36.97 6.90
CA TRP A 476 4.58 -37.45 7.07
C TRP A 476 4.01 -37.18 8.46
N LEU A 477 4.83 -37.32 9.52
CA LEU A 477 4.41 -37.06 10.90
C LEU A 477 4.06 -35.59 11.11
N GLY A 478 4.81 -34.67 10.50
CA GLY A 478 4.48 -33.25 10.51
C GLY A 478 3.16 -32.96 9.83
N TRP A 479 2.85 -33.63 8.72
CA TRP A 479 1.57 -33.48 8.04
C TRP A 479 0.40 -33.94 8.90
N LEU A 480 0.54 -35.10 9.58
CA LEU A 480 -0.47 -35.60 10.51
C LEU A 480 -0.70 -34.63 11.68
N LEU A 481 0.37 -34.07 12.26
CA LEU A 481 0.25 -33.11 13.36
C LEU A 481 -0.40 -31.80 12.90
N ALA A 482 -0.06 -31.30 11.71
CA ALA A 482 -0.71 -30.13 11.11
C ALA A 482 -2.22 -30.37 10.94
N TYR A 483 -2.62 -31.53 10.42
CA TYR A 483 -4.03 -31.91 10.28
C TYR A 483 -4.77 -31.90 11.63
N VAL A 484 -4.17 -32.46 12.68
CA VAL A 484 -4.77 -32.54 14.01
C VAL A 484 -4.87 -31.16 14.66
N GLU A 485 -3.80 -30.37 14.64
CA GLU A 485 -3.79 -29.02 15.24
C GLU A 485 -4.81 -28.11 14.56
N VAL A 486 -4.85 -28.11 13.23
CA VAL A 486 -5.73 -27.22 12.47
C VAL A 486 -7.21 -27.63 12.58
N ASN A 487 -7.53 -28.92 12.40
CA ASN A 487 -8.93 -29.36 12.32
C ASN A 487 -9.59 -29.64 13.69
N PHE A 488 -8.84 -30.18 14.66
CA PHE A 488 -9.41 -30.52 15.97
C PHE A 488 -9.18 -29.43 17.03
N LYS A 489 -8.01 -28.77 17.01
CA LYS A 489 -7.66 -27.74 18.00
C LYS A 489 -7.85 -26.31 17.50
N GLY A 490 -7.83 -26.06 16.19
CA GLY A 490 -8.00 -24.72 15.61
C GLY A 490 -9.46 -24.32 15.41
N ARG A 491 -10.15 -24.95 14.45
CA ARG A 491 -11.46 -24.47 13.96
C ARG A 491 -12.56 -24.39 15.04
N LYS A 492 -12.77 -25.44 15.83
CA LYS A 492 -13.89 -25.52 16.79
C LYS A 492 -13.78 -24.47 17.91
N PRO A 493 -12.62 -24.26 18.55
CA PRO A 493 -12.45 -23.17 19.49
C PRO A 493 -12.59 -21.79 18.85
N LEU A 494 -12.02 -21.57 17.66
CA LEU A 494 -12.17 -20.30 16.93
C LEU A 494 -13.64 -19.97 16.64
N ASP A 495 -14.44 -20.94 16.21
CA ASP A 495 -15.87 -20.76 15.99
C ASP A 495 -16.60 -20.26 17.24
N LYS A 496 -16.25 -20.78 18.42
CA LYS A 496 -16.82 -20.33 19.69
C LYS A 496 -16.36 -18.92 20.06
N VAL A 497 -15.12 -18.55 19.77
CA VAL A 497 -14.58 -17.22 20.04
C VAL A 497 -15.25 -16.20 19.13
N TYR A 498 -15.25 -16.42 17.81
CA TYR A 498 -15.83 -15.46 16.86
C TYR A 498 -17.34 -15.30 17.01
N ARG A 499 -18.06 -16.36 17.38
CA ARG A 499 -19.49 -16.24 17.73
C ARG A 499 -19.72 -15.33 18.94
N ARG A 500 -18.92 -15.46 19.99
CA ARG A 500 -19.01 -14.59 21.18
C ARG A 500 -18.59 -13.16 20.88
N ILE A 501 -17.59 -12.96 20.02
CA ILE A 501 -17.22 -11.63 19.51
C ILE A 501 -18.42 -11.01 18.79
N ASN A 502 -19.08 -11.74 17.89
CA ASN A 502 -20.27 -11.26 17.18
C ASN A 502 -21.40 -10.89 18.16
N GLU A 503 -21.72 -11.77 19.11
CA GLU A 503 -22.73 -11.53 20.13
C GLU A 503 -22.43 -10.27 20.97
N MET A 504 -21.16 -10.05 21.32
CA MET A 504 -20.72 -8.86 22.07
C MET A 504 -20.89 -7.58 21.26
N VAL A 505 -20.44 -7.57 20.00
CA VAL A 505 -20.54 -6.40 19.11
C VAL A 505 -22.02 -6.06 18.88
N MET A 506 -22.84 -7.05 18.55
CA MET A 506 -24.27 -6.84 18.35
C MET A 506 -24.99 -6.39 19.63
N GLY A 507 -24.61 -6.94 20.79
CA GLY A 507 -25.12 -6.52 22.09
C GLY A 507 -24.80 -5.06 22.41
N ARG A 508 -23.59 -4.59 22.10
CA ARG A 508 -23.20 -3.18 22.23
C ARG A 508 -24.01 -2.27 21.31
N LEU A 509 -24.13 -2.64 20.04
CA LEU A 509 -24.90 -1.86 19.06
C LEU A 509 -26.39 -1.74 19.44
N GLN A 510 -26.92 -2.70 20.19
CA GLN A 510 -28.29 -2.71 20.70
C GLN A 510 -28.44 -2.07 22.09
N GLY A 511 -27.39 -1.46 22.65
CA GLY A 511 -27.42 -0.76 23.94
C GLY A 511 -27.45 -1.68 25.18
N GLY A 512 -27.10 -2.97 25.04
CA GLY A 512 -27.00 -3.91 26.16
C GLY A 512 -25.66 -3.83 26.92
N LYS A 513 -25.63 -4.32 28.18
CA LYS A 513 -24.37 -4.52 28.92
C LYS A 513 -23.50 -5.54 28.17
N ALA A 514 -22.33 -5.11 27.72
CA ALA A 514 -21.39 -5.94 26.95
C ALA A 514 -20.76 -7.01 27.84
N LYS A 515 -20.95 -8.30 27.50
CA LYS A 515 -20.23 -9.42 28.12
C LYS A 515 -18.86 -9.61 27.47
N ASP A 516 -17.91 -10.20 28.19
CA ASP A 516 -16.60 -10.54 27.63
C ASP A 516 -16.74 -11.51 26.44
N ALA A 517 -16.15 -11.16 25.31
CA ALA A 517 -16.14 -11.98 24.10
C ALA A 517 -15.24 -13.23 24.20
N TYR A 518 -14.31 -13.30 25.15
CA TYR A 518 -13.23 -14.31 25.13
C TYR A 518 -13.36 -15.36 26.22
N LEU A 519 -13.84 -15.04 27.41
CA LEU A 519 -13.98 -16.00 28.50
C LEU A 519 -15.43 -16.09 29.01
N PRO A 520 -15.87 -17.27 29.49
CA PRO A 520 -17.11 -17.37 30.23
C PRO A 520 -17.01 -16.58 31.56
N PRO A 521 -18.14 -16.09 32.11
CA PRO A 521 -18.13 -15.32 33.34
C PRO A 521 -17.52 -16.11 34.51
N HIS A 522 -16.53 -15.50 35.17
CA HIS A 522 -15.81 -16.09 36.29
C HIS A 522 -16.63 -16.03 37.59
N SER A 523 -16.58 -17.11 38.38
CA SER A 523 -17.11 -17.12 39.74
C SER A 523 -16.02 -16.79 40.76
N ILE A 524 -16.17 -15.71 41.51
CA ILE A 524 -15.31 -15.39 42.68
C ILE A 524 -15.56 -16.35 43.84
N SER A 525 -14.49 -16.71 44.56
CA SER A 525 -14.56 -17.54 45.75
C SER A 525 -15.29 -16.84 46.90
N THR A 526 -15.89 -17.59 47.83
CA THR A 526 -16.56 -17.02 49.01
C THR A 526 -15.60 -16.20 49.88
N ASN A 527 -14.32 -16.59 49.96
CA ASN A 527 -13.30 -15.85 50.72
C ASN A 527 -12.93 -14.53 50.04
N SER A 528 -12.72 -14.54 48.71
CA SER A 528 -12.49 -13.33 47.91
C SER A 528 -13.65 -12.35 48.09
N ARG A 529 -14.90 -12.85 48.09
CA ARG A 529 -16.08 -12.01 48.26
C ARG A 529 -16.16 -11.35 49.63
N LYS A 530 -15.91 -12.10 50.72
CA LYS A 530 -15.81 -11.54 52.08
C LYS A 530 -14.74 -10.45 52.19
N ARG A 531 -13.61 -10.64 51.50
CA ARG A 531 -12.51 -9.68 51.51
C ARG A 531 -12.84 -8.41 50.73
N LEU A 532 -13.49 -8.55 49.58
CA LEU A 532 -14.05 -7.43 48.81
C LEU A 532 -15.06 -6.63 49.66
N ASP A 533 -15.98 -7.29 50.35
CA ASP A 533 -16.98 -6.62 51.22
C ASP A 533 -16.32 -5.87 52.39
N ALA A 534 -15.27 -6.44 52.98
CA ALA A 534 -14.51 -5.79 54.04
C ALA A 534 -13.78 -4.53 53.56
N VAL A 535 -13.11 -4.61 52.39
CA VAL A 535 -12.44 -3.46 51.79
C VAL A 535 -13.45 -2.40 51.35
N ARG A 536 -14.57 -2.80 50.74
CA ARG A 536 -15.68 -1.90 50.38
C ARG A 536 -16.15 -1.08 51.58
N THR A 537 -16.38 -1.73 52.72
CA THR A 537 -16.81 -1.05 53.95
C THR A 537 -15.76 -0.03 54.44
N LYS A 538 -14.47 -0.37 54.34
CA LYS A 538 -13.37 0.52 54.69
C LYS A 538 -13.33 1.76 53.77
N LEU A 539 -13.40 1.57 52.45
CA LEU A 539 -13.31 2.64 51.47
C LEU A 539 -14.52 3.60 51.51
N ILE A 540 -15.72 3.09 51.81
CA ILE A 540 -16.90 3.93 52.05
C ILE A 540 -16.67 4.82 53.29
N ALA A 541 -16.07 4.29 54.36
CA ALA A 541 -15.77 5.07 55.56
C ALA A 541 -14.71 6.17 55.30
N GLU A 542 -13.82 5.96 54.34
CA GLU A 542 -12.80 6.93 53.89
C GLU A 542 -13.34 7.99 52.90
N GLN A 543 -14.66 8.03 52.68
CA GLN A 543 -15.35 8.97 51.79
C GLN A 543 -14.86 8.89 50.33
N VAL A 544 -14.56 7.69 49.84
CA VAL A 544 -14.31 7.45 48.41
C VAL A 544 -15.63 7.59 47.63
N ASP A 545 -15.53 8.06 46.39
CA ASP A 545 -16.69 8.17 45.51
C ASP A 545 -17.36 6.79 45.32
N ILE A 546 -18.62 6.68 45.77
CA ILE A 546 -19.33 5.41 45.81
C ILE A 546 -19.55 4.87 44.40
N ASN A 547 -19.83 5.73 43.42
CA ASN A 547 -20.08 5.29 42.05
C ASN A 547 -18.81 4.69 41.41
N CYS A 548 -17.66 5.35 41.58
CA CYS A 548 -16.35 4.83 41.17
C CYS A 548 -16.01 3.52 41.89
N LEU A 549 -16.29 3.44 43.19
CA LEU A 549 -15.99 2.27 43.99
C LEU A 549 -16.80 1.05 43.58
N GLU A 550 -18.13 1.17 43.49
CA GLU A 550 -18.99 0.06 43.08
C GLU A 550 -18.65 -0.42 41.67
N THR A 551 -18.40 0.51 40.75
CA THR A 551 -17.99 0.20 39.37
C THR A 551 -16.64 -0.52 39.33
N LEU A 552 -15.64 -0.08 40.11
CA LEU A 552 -14.35 -0.78 40.22
C LEU A 552 -14.50 -2.18 40.81
N LEU A 553 -15.35 -2.35 41.82
CA LEU A 553 -15.62 -3.67 42.42
C LEU A 553 -16.34 -4.60 41.43
N GLU A 554 -17.35 -4.13 40.70
CA GLU A 554 -18.02 -4.89 39.63
C GLU A 554 -16.99 -5.31 38.57
N TYR A 555 -16.12 -4.39 38.16
CA TYR A 555 -15.04 -4.68 37.22
C TYR A 555 -14.07 -5.77 37.74
N ILE A 556 -13.60 -5.68 38.99
CA ILE A 556 -12.72 -6.70 39.58
C ILE A 556 -13.40 -8.08 39.65
N ILE A 557 -14.72 -8.12 39.79
CA ILE A 557 -15.50 -9.36 39.85
C ILE A 557 -15.70 -9.98 38.46
N GLU A 558 -15.94 -9.15 37.43
CA GLU A 558 -16.36 -9.62 36.12
C GLU A 558 -15.23 -9.67 35.08
N ALA A 559 -14.26 -8.76 35.16
CA ALA A 559 -13.25 -8.58 34.12
C ALA A 559 -12.31 -9.79 33.97
N PRO A 560 -11.73 -10.04 32.79
CA PRO A 560 -10.78 -11.12 32.57
C PRO A 560 -9.51 -11.01 33.43
N ALA A 561 -8.90 -12.14 33.77
CA ALA A 561 -7.66 -12.17 34.57
C ALA A 561 -6.50 -11.37 33.94
N GLN A 562 -6.41 -11.28 32.61
CA GLN A 562 -5.39 -10.46 31.94
C GLN A 562 -5.63 -8.96 32.12
N GLU A 563 -6.89 -8.50 32.12
CA GLU A 563 -7.18 -7.07 32.32
C GLU A 563 -6.94 -6.65 33.77
N LEU A 564 -7.18 -7.57 34.72
CA LEU A 564 -6.87 -7.37 36.13
C LEU A 564 -5.37 -7.36 36.43
N ALA A 565 -4.55 -7.94 35.56
CA ALA A 565 -3.10 -7.86 35.66
C ALA A 565 -2.58 -6.46 35.37
N ARG A 566 -3.33 -5.64 34.60
CA ARG A 566 -2.85 -4.35 34.10
C ARG A 566 -3.98 -3.35 33.87
N ILE A 567 -4.49 -2.82 34.97
CA ILE A 567 -5.56 -1.81 35.01
C ILE A 567 -4.96 -0.42 34.74
N ARG A 568 -5.36 0.17 33.61
CA ARG A 568 -5.02 1.55 33.24
C ARG A 568 -6.17 2.49 33.61
N PRO A 569 -6.03 3.34 34.65
CA PRO A 569 -7.17 4.04 35.26
C PRO A 569 -7.88 5.00 34.31
N ARG A 570 -7.16 5.74 33.45
CA ARG A 570 -7.79 6.66 32.48
C ARG A 570 -8.58 5.92 31.43
N ARG A 571 -7.95 4.96 30.74
CA ARG A 571 -8.62 4.12 29.73
C ARG A 571 -9.86 3.43 30.30
N LEU A 572 -9.77 2.89 31.52
CA LEU A 572 -10.90 2.23 32.15
C LEU A 572 -12.02 3.21 32.53
N ALA A 573 -11.68 4.38 33.07
CA ALA A 573 -12.65 5.43 33.37
C ALA A 573 -13.40 5.89 32.10
N GLU A 574 -12.67 6.13 31.01
CA GLU A 574 -13.26 6.50 29.71
C GLU A 574 -14.18 5.40 29.15
N GLN A 575 -13.78 4.14 29.27
CA GLN A 575 -14.60 2.99 28.85
C GLN A 575 -15.89 2.83 29.67
N LEU A 576 -15.86 3.25 30.93
CA LEU A 576 -16.97 3.13 31.88
C LEU A 576 -17.74 4.44 32.06
N ASP A 577 -17.44 5.47 31.23
CA ASP A 577 -18.03 6.80 31.28
C ASP A 577 -17.94 7.46 32.67
N MET A 578 -16.74 7.42 33.26
CA MET A 578 -16.44 7.94 34.60
C MET A 578 -15.47 9.13 34.53
N GLU A 579 -15.55 10.02 35.52
CA GLU A 579 -14.57 11.10 35.66
C GLU A 579 -13.19 10.54 36.02
N VAL A 580 -12.20 10.83 35.17
CA VAL A 580 -10.87 10.21 35.21
C VAL A 580 -10.17 10.41 36.55
N ASN A 581 -10.21 11.62 37.13
CA ASN A 581 -9.47 11.90 38.37
C ASN A 581 -10.13 11.24 39.59
N ALA A 582 -11.46 11.21 39.67
CA ALA A 582 -12.22 10.55 40.71
C ALA A 582 -12.02 9.03 40.65
N PHE A 583 -12.02 8.45 39.46
CA PHE A 583 -11.76 7.02 39.27
C PHE A 583 -10.30 6.66 39.63
N ALA A 584 -9.32 7.47 39.19
CA ALA A 584 -7.93 7.27 39.56
C ALA A 584 -7.71 7.42 41.07
N ALA A 585 -8.35 8.40 41.72
CA ALA A 585 -8.33 8.57 43.18
C ALA A 585 -8.95 7.35 43.90
N THR A 586 -10.01 6.77 43.34
CA THR A 586 -10.62 5.53 43.84
C THR A 586 -9.67 4.34 43.74
N CYS A 587 -8.97 4.19 42.61
CA CYS A 587 -7.94 3.15 42.43
C CYS A 587 -6.78 3.31 43.44
N LEU A 588 -6.35 4.54 43.71
CA LEU A 588 -5.30 4.82 44.70
C LEU A 588 -5.74 4.46 46.12
N ALA A 589 -6.98 4.80 46.50
CA ALA A 589 -7.54 4.40 47.79
C ALA A 589 -7.68 2.88 47.90
N ALA A 590 -8.16 2.21 46.84
CA ALA A 590 -8.22 0.76 46.75
C ALA A 590 -6.85 0.09 46.91
N CYS A 591 -5.79 0.70 46.37
CA CYS A 591 -4.43 0.24 46.56
C CYS A 591 -3.98 0.31 48.03
N SER A 592 -4.21 1.45 48.70
CA SER A 592 -3.94 1.61 50.15
C SER A 592 -4.76 0.63 51.03
N ALA A 593 -5.93 0.20 50.55
CA ALA A 593 -6.76 -0.80 51.22
C ALA A 593 -6.38 -2.26 50.90
N GLY A 594 -5.35 -2.51 50.09
CA GLY A 594 -4.88 -3.85 49.74
C GLY A 594 -5.77 -4.59 48.74
N LEU A 595 -6.56 -3.85 47.94
CA LEU A 595 -7.34 -4.39 46.83
C LEU A 595 -6.55 -4.41 45.53
N LEU A 596 -5.74 -3.37 45.31
CA LEU A 596 -4.90 -3.19 44.13
C LEU A 596 -3.43 -3.05 44.54
N GLU A 597 -2.53 -3.35 43.61
CA GLU A 597 -1.11 -3.00 43.69
C GLU A 597 -0.82 -1.91 42.65
N LEU A 598 0.09 -0.99 42.99
CA LEU A 598 0.50 0.11 42.12
C LEU A 598 1.83 -0.24 41.46
N HIS A 599 1.92 -0.01 40.14
CA HIS A 599 3.14 -0.17 39.37
C HIS A 599 3.32 1.02 38.41
N TRP A 600 4.53 1.14 37.88
CA TRP A 600 4.92 2.13 36.89
C TRP A 600 5.40 1.46 35.60
N ASP A 601 4.73 1.79 34.52
CA ASP A 601 5.10 1.35 33.18
C ASP A 601 5.97 2.40 32.50
N ILE A 602 7.20 2.05 32.12
CA ILE A 602 8.07 2.87 31.28
C ILE A 602 7.80 2.52 29.82
N LEU A 603 7.10 3.39 29.12
CA LEU A 603 6.68 3.24 27.74
C LEU A 603 7.80 3.66 26.77
N CYS A 604 8.06 2.85 25.74
CA CYS A 604 8.89 3.29 24.61
C CYS A 604 8.18 4.46 23.89
N PRO A 605 8.81 5.61 23.65
CA PRO A 605 8.19 6.70 22.90
C PRO A 605 7.87 6.28 21.46
N THR A 606 8.61 5.29 20.94
CA THR A 606 8.47 4.73 19.60
C THR A 606 7.40 3.64 19.53
N CYS A 607 7.43 2.62 20.41
CA CYS A 607 6.46 1.52 20.39
C CYS A 607 5.19 1.80 21.20
N ARG A 608 5.22 2.75 22.13
CA ARG A 608 4.18 3.05 23.13
C ARG A 608 3.75 1.84 23.99
N VAL A 609 4.51 0.75 23.94
CA VAL A 609 4.41 -0.41 24.84
C VAL A 609 5.30 -0.16 26.05
N ALA A 610 4.88 -0.67 27.20
CA ALA A 610 5.73 -0.74 28.37
C ALA A 610 6.97 -1.61 28.09
N SER A 611 8.12 -0.96 28.10
CA SER A 611 9.44 -1.57 27.97
C SER A 611 9.93 -2.16 29.29
N VAL A 612 9.68 -1.45 30.39
CA VAL A 612 10.13 -1.81 31.73
C VAL A 612 9.00 -1.51 32.71
N ILE A 613 8.81 -2.41 33.67
CA ILE A 613 7.85 -2.24 34.76
C ILE A 613 8.64 -2.07 36.05
N LYS A 614 8.26 -1.10 36.88
CA LYS A 614 8.86 -0.84 38.20
C LYS A 614 7.79 -0.71 39.25
N ASP A 615 8.06 -1.19 40.46
CA ASP A 615 7.11 -1.07 41.57
C ASP A 615 7.16 0.32 42.21
N THR A 616 8.31 1.00 42.12
CA THR A 616 8.51 2.34 42.69
C THR A 616 9.19 3.31 41.72
N ILE A 617 8.86 4.61 41.82
CA ILE A 617 9.54 5.69 41.08
C ILE A 617 11.03 5.77 41.43
N LYS A 618 11.44 5.31 42.62
CA LYS A 618 12.84 5.35 43.07
C LYS A 618 13.76 4.43 42.27
N GLU A 619 13.22 3.32 41.75
CA GLU A 619 13.93 2.34 40.93
C GLU A 619 14.06 2.76 39.47
N MET A 620 13.55 3.94 39.09
CA MET A 620 13.64 4.45 37.74
C MET A 620 15.05 4.96 37.42
N GLU A 621 15.58 4.44 36.33
CA GLU A 621 16.81 4.89 35.71
C GLU A 621 16.53 6.08 34.76
N ARG A 622 17.56 6.87 34.46
CA ARG A 622 17.42 8.04 33.55
C ARG A 622 17.21 7.65 32.09
N HIS A 623 17.73 6.48 31.71
CA HIS A 623 17.64 5.95 30.37
C HIS A 623 16.96 4.59 30.44
N ALA A 624 16.13 4.30 29.46
CA ALA A 624 15.53 2.99 29.29
C ALA A 624 15.82 2.49 27.87
N HIS A 625 16.03 1.18 27.77
CA HIS A 625 16.07 0.48 26.49
C HIS A 625 14.73 -0.21 26.29
N CYS A 626 14.16 -0.14 25.09
CA CYS A 626 13.02 -0.96 24.77
C CYS A 626 13.39 -2.12 23.87
N ASP A 627 13.21 -3.33 24.37
CA ASP A 627 13.47 -4.58 23.66
C ASP A 627 12.59 -4.79 22.41
N SER A 628 11.59 -3.93 22.17
CA SER A 628 10.66 -4.01 21.03
C SER A 628 10.92 -3.05 19.89
N CYS A 629 11.40 -1.84 20.16
CA CYS A 629 11.80 -0.85 19.14
C CYS A 629 13.33 -0.76 19.02
N GLU A 630 14.07 -1.35 19.97
CA GLU A 630 15.52 -1.18 20.16
C GLU A 630 15.97 0.27 20.33
N HIS A 631 15.02 1.13 20.69
CA HIS A 631 15.28 2.54 20.91
C HIS A 631 15.73 2.73 22.36
N ASP A 632 16.91 3.31 22.53
CA ASP A 632 17.34 3.91 23.78
C ASP A 632 16.73 5.30 23.90
N PHE A 633 16.07 5.58 25.03
CA PHE A 633 15.41 6.86 25.24
C PHE A 633 15.54 7.33 26.68
N ASP A 634 15.45 8.64 26.84
CA ASP A 634 15.37 9.28 28.14
C ASP A 634 14.01 9.03 28.77
N VAL A 635 14.01 8.61 30.04
CA VAL A 635 12.79 8.44 30.82
C VAL A 635 12.29 9.82 31.25
N ASP A 636 11.29 10.33 30.53
CA ASP A 636 10.54 11.53 30.88
C ASP A 636 9.27 11.16 31.67
N LEU A 637 9.20 11.58 32.93
CA LEU A 637 8.09 11.31 33.85
C LEU A 637 6.76 11.95 33.42
N GLY A 638 6.80 12.95 32.53
CA GLY A 638 5.62 13.60 31.96
C GLY A 638 5.12 12.94 30.68
N LYS A 639 5.88 12.01 30.09
CA LYS A 639 5.59 11.45 28.75
C LYS A 639 5.68 9.94 28.66
N THR A 640 6.72 9.36 29.26
CA THR A 640 7.10 7.95 29.09
C THR A 640 6.73 7.08 30.28
N VAL A 641 6.30 7.65 31.41
CA VAL A 641 6.00 6.87 32.62
C VAL A 641 4.51 6.93 32.93
N GLU A 642 3.85 5.78 32.89
CA GLU A 642 2.41 5.61 33.08
C GLU A 642 2.10 4.94 34.43
N LEU A 643 1.07 5.47 35.12
CA LEU A 643 0.50 4.88 36.34
C LEU A 643 -0.39 3.70 35.99
N VAL A 644 -0.11 2.52 36.55
CA VAL A 644 -0.83 1.28 36.29
C VAL A 644 -1.13 0.57 37.61
N PHE A 645 -2.25 -0.14 37.67
CA PHE A 645 -2.62 -0.98 38.81
C PHE A 645 -2.75 -2.45 38.40
N SER A 646 -2.60 -3.35 39.37
CA SER A 646 -2.98 -4.76 39.22
C SER A 646 -3.87 -5.18 40.40
N VAL A 647 -4.70 -6.21 40.24
CA VAL A 647 -5.48 -6.75 41.36
C VAL A 647 -4.57 -7.59 42.26
N HIS A 648 -4.66 -7.36 43.56
CA HIS A 648 -3.89 -8.12 44.54
C HIS A 648 -4.23 -9.63 44.42
N PRO A 649 -3.23 -10.54 44.33
CA PRO A 649 -3.46 -11.97 44.07
C PRO A 649 -4.40 -12.68 45.06
N GLU A 650 -4.45 -12.21 46.31
CA GLU A 650 -5.35 -12.76 47.33
C GLU A 650 -6.83 -12.39 47.11
N ILE A 651 -7.13 -11.44 46.23
CA ILE A 651 -8.49 -11.08 45.82
C ILE A 651 -8.89 -11.92 44.61
N ARG A 652 -8.07 -11.86 43.56
CA ARG A 652 -8.28 -12.59 42.30
C ARG A 652 -6.95 -12.85 41.62
N GLU A 653 -6.83 -14.02 41.00
CA GLU A 653 -5.67 -14.36 40.17
C GLU A 653 -5.67 -13.48 38.92
N ALA A 654 -4.57 -12.77 38.73
CA ALA A 654 -4.26 -12.02 37.51
C ALA A 654 -3.39 -12.90 36.59
N ASP A 655 -3.74 -13.00 35.31
CA ASP A 655 -2.96 -13.78 34.34
C ASP A 655 -1.87 -12.89 33.75
N LEU A 656 -0.64 -13.07 34.24
CA LEU A 656 0.56 -12.39 33.75
C LEU A 656 1.25 -13.16 32.60
N LYS A 657 0.69 -14.29 32.15
CA LYS A 657 1.28 -15.09 31.08
C LYS A 657 1.15 -14.35 29.76
N THR A 658 2.10 -14.61 28.87
CA THR A 658 2.14 -14.04 27.51
C THR A 658 1.77 -15.13 26.50
N TYR A 659 0.81 -14.85 25.62
CA TYR A 659 0.40 -15.75 24.53
C TYR A 659 0.82 -15.21 23.15
N CYS A 660 1.13 -13.92 23.07
CA CYS A 660 1.50 -13.17 21.89
C CYS A 660 2.03 -11.75 22.23
N ILE A 661 3.16 -11.36 21.64
CA ILE A 661 3.80 -10.05 21.88
C ILE A 661 3.67 -9.06 20.70
N GLY A 662 3.19 -9.51 19.54
CA GLY A 662 3.33 -8.77 18.27
C GLY A 662 2.04 -8.17 17.70
N GLY A 663 0.89 -8.47 18.27
CA GLY A 663 -0.41 -8.08 17.71
C GLY A 663 -0.74 -6.58 17.82
N PRO A 664 -1.72 -6.08 17.04
CA PRO A 664 -2.15 -4.68 17.03
C PRO A 664 -2.56 -4.11 18.40
N GLU A 665 -3.04 -4.94 19.33
CA GLU A 665 -3.37 -4.53 20.71
C GLU A 665 -2.18 -3.89 21.44
N HIS A 666 -0.95 -4.32 21.12
CA HIS A 666 0.26 -3.76 21.71
C HIS A 666 0.64 -2.43 21.06
N ALA A 667 0.14 -2.11 19.88
CA ALA A 667 0.48 -0.89 19.14
C ALA A 667 -0.76 -0.21 18.53
N PRO A 668 -1.74 0.24 19.34
CA PRO A 668 -3.04 0.75 18.84
C PRO A 668 -2.94 2.04 18.02
N HIS A 669 -1.80 2.74 18.09
CA HIS A 669 -1.51 3.92 17.28
C HIS A 669 -1.01 3.56 15.87
N VAL A 670 -0.65 2.31 15.61
CA VAL A 670 -0.14 1.84 14.33
C VAL A 670 -1.29 1.31 13.48
N VAL A 671 -1.63 2.08 12.44
CA VAL A 671 -2.68 1.76 11.46
C VAL A 671 -2.27 0.58 10.58
N ALA A 672 -1.00 0.58 10.15
CA ALA A 672 -0.47 -0.48 9.31
C ALA A 672 0.99 -0.78 9.67
N GLN A 673 1.35 -2.06 9.68
CA GLN A 673 2.73 -2.53 9.75
C GLN A 673 2.94 -3.57 8.66
N VAL A 674 3.97 -3.40 7.82
CA VAL A 674 4.30 -4.31 6.73
C VAL A 674 5.82 -4.47 6.62
N ARG A 675 6.30 -5.67 6.30
CA ARG A 675 7.73 -5.94 6.06
C ARG A 675 8.00 -5.99 4.57
N MET A 676 8.71 -5.03 4.02
CA MET A 676 9.05 -4.99 2.61
C MET A 676 10.46 -5.55 2.39
N GLU A 677 10.61 -6.49 1.46
CA GLU A 677 11.91 -6.98 1.00
C GLU A 677 12.62 -5.95 0.11
N ALA A 678 13.91 -6.14 -0.11
CA ALA A 678 14.71 -5.28 -0.99
C ALA A 678 14.17 -5.30 -2.43
N GLY A 679 13.93 -4.13 -3.00
CA GLY A 679 13.34 -3.96 -4.34
C GLY A 679 11.83 -4.18 -4.41
N GLU A 680 11.16 -4.47 -3.29
CA GLU A 680 9.73 -4.73 -3.26
C GLU A 680 8.90 -3.44 -3.37
N THR A 681 7.80 -3.50 -4.12
CA THR A 681 6.78 -2.44 -4.16
C THR A 681 5.43 -2.97 -3.69
N LEU A 682 4.96 -2.54 -2.52
CA LEU A 682 3.77 -3.07 -1.84
C LEU A 682 2.63 -2.06 -1.81
N GLU A 683 1.40 -2.50 -2.11
CA GLU A 683 0.20 -1.71 -1.85
C GLU A 683 -0.34 -1.95 -0.43
N VAL A 684 -0.53 -0.86 0.30
CA VAL A 684 -1.14 -0.82 1.64
C VAL A 684 -2.45 -0.06 1.54
N ASP A 685 -3.55 -0.80 1.36
CA ASP A 685 -4.91 -0.26 1.40
C ASP A 685 -5.36 -0.16 2.87
N CYS A 686 -5.45 1.06 3.41
CA CYS A 686 -5.88 1.35 4.77
C CYS A 686 -7.04 2.36 4.81
N HIS A 687 -7.57 2.63 6.00
CA HIS A 687 -8.52 3.71 6.25
C HIS A 687 -7.90 4.72 7.23
N LEU A 688 -7.90 6.00 6.87
CA LEU A 688 -7.35 7.08 7.69
C LEU A 688 -8.46 8.05 8.09
N SER A 689 -8.67 8.20 9.40
CA SER A 689 -9.49 9.31 9.93
C SER A 689 -8.75 10.65 9.75
N PRO A 690 -9.45 11.80 9.71
CA PRO A 690 -8.79 13.10 9.66
C PRO A 690 -7.74 13.27 10.76
N GLY A 691 -6.54 13.74 10.41
CA GLY A 691 -5.46 13.94 11.38
C GLY A 691 -4.05 13.80 10.79
N SER A 692 -3.05 13.88 11.67
CA SER A 692 -1.64 13.71 11.32
C SER A 692 -1.17 12.28 11.58
N TYR A 693 -0.39 11.76 10.63
CA TYR A 693 0.21 10.43 10.65
C TYR A 693 1.70 10.50 10.29
N ILE A 694 2.44 9.46 10.62
CA ILE A 694 3.84 9.27 10.21
C ILE A 694 4.04 7.89 9.61
N ILE A 695 4.82 7.79 8.55
CA ILE A 695 5.46 6.53 8.14
C ILE A 695 6.87 6.51 8.73
N ARG A 696 7.21 5.42 9.41
CA ARG A 696 8.55 5.21 9.98
C ARG A 696 9.03 3.79 9.80
N SER A 697 10.35 3.63 9.84
CA SER A 697 11.04 2.34 9.90
C SER A 697 12.23 2.45 10.84
N SER A 698 12.53 1.39 11.59
CA SER A 698 13.76 1.34 12.40
C SER A 698 15.03 1.36 11.55
N GLN A 699 14.91 0.97 10.27
CA GLN A 699 15.99 0.89 9.30
C GLN A 699 16.16 2.19 8.49
N LEU A 700 15.24 3.15 8.61
CA LEU A 700 15.30 4.44 7.91
C LEU A 700 15.75 5.54 8.88
N PRO A 701 16.65 6.47 8.47
CA PRO A 701 17.12 7.55 9.33
C PRO A 701 16.14 8.74 9.45
N TYR A 702 14.96 8.67 8.82
CA TYR A 702 13.95 9.73 8.78
C TYR A 702 12.52 9.18 8.89
N THR A 703 11.57 10.09 9.11
CA THR A 703 10.13 9.82 9.12
C THR A 703 9.43 10.59 8.00
N ILE A 704 8.33 10.04 7.49
CA ILE A 704 7.53 10.66 6.44
C ILE A 704 6.24 11.16 7.07
N ASN A 705 6.02 12.47 7.09
CA ASN A 705 4.83 13.06 7.69
C ASN A 705 3.66 13.05 6.71
N ILE A 706 2.48 12.67 7.19
CA ILE A 706 1.24 12.54 6.41
C ILE A 706 0.13 13.34 7.10
N VAL A 707 -0.66 14.06 6.32
CA VAL A 707 -1.86 14.75 6.81
C VAL A 707 -3.07 14.22 6.03
N ALA A 708 -3.99 13.56 6.74
CA ALA A 708 -5.25 13.09 6.17
C ALA A 708 -6.32 14.18 6.34
N ASP A 709 -6.85 14.67 5.22
CA ASP A 709 -7.84 15.75 5.15
C ASP A 709 -8.99 15.36 4.22
N PRO A 710 -10.27 15.62 4.58
CA PRO A 710 -11.42 15.38 3.71
C PRO A 710 -11.39 16.10 2.35
N SER A 711 -10.59 17.16 2.21
CA SER A 711 -10.52 18.00 1.00
C SER A 711 -9.49 17.54 -0.05
N ALA A 712 -8.67 16.52 0.25
CA ALA A 712 -7.64 16.05 -0.69
C ALA A 712 -8.22 15.16 -1.81
N GLY A 713 -7.74 15.33 -3.05
CA GLY A 713 -8.40 14.79 -4.25
C GLY A 713 -8.06 13.36 -4.67
N SER A 714 -7.11 12.67 -4.01
CA SER A 714 -6.71 11.30 -4.37
C SER A 714 -6.76 10.36 -3.17
N ASN A 715 -7.30 9.17 -3.39
CA ASN A 715 -7.29 8.04 -2.45
C ASN A 715 -6.13 7.06 -2.72
N ARG A 716 -5.22 7.40 -3.64
CA ARG A 716 -4.02 6.63 -3.96
C ARG A 716 -2.79 7.53 -3.90
N THR A 717 -1.76 7.06 -3.21
CA THR A 717 -0.54 7.83 -2.94
C THR A 717 0.67 6.95 -3.16
N LEU A 718 1.61 7.44 -3.98
CA LEU A 718 2.89 6.79 -4.23
C LEU A 718 3.91 7.31 -3.23
N VAL A 719 4.63 6.42 -2.55
CA VAL A 719 5.71 6.77 -1.62
C VAL A 719 6.93 5.94 -1.96
N ASP A 720 7.91 6.59 -2.57
CA ASP A 720 9.25 6.05 -2.73
C ASP A 720 10.02 6.24 -1.41
N LEU A 721 10.36 5.13 -0.76
CA LEU A 721 10.98 5.16 0.56
C LEU A 721 12.42 5.70 0.51
N ASP A 722 13.09 5.66 -0.65
CA ASP A 722 14.50 6.05 -0.81
C ASP A 722 14.71 7.56 -0.96
N HIS A 723 13.70 8.26 -1.48
CA HIS A 723 13.74 9.70 -1.73
C HIS A 723 12.89 10.50 -0.75
N ALA A 724 12.28 9.83 0.21
CA ALA A 724 11.36 10.46 1.14
C ALA A 724 12.05 11.37 2.17
N ASP A 725 13.36 11.26 2.37
CA ASP A 725 14.18 12.25 3.10
C ASP A 725 14.11 13.65 2.48
N ARG A 726 13.87 13.73 1.16
CA ARG A 726 13.72 15.00 0.43
C ARG A 726 12.32 15.60 0.54
N LEU A 727 11.37 14.91 1.18
CA LEU A 727 10.02 15.44 1.39
C LEU A 727 10.05 16.48 2.51
N ARG A 728 10.23 17.74 2.10
CA ARG A 728 10.29 18.92 3.00
C ARG A 728 8.91 19.36 3.52
N ARG A 729 7.83 18.78 2.99
CA ARG A 729 6.43 19.04 3.41
C ARG A 729 5.68 17.72 3.65
N PRO A 730 4.70 17.70 4.57
CA PRO A 730 3.84 16.55 4.78
C PRO A 730 3.07 16.17 3.51
N ILE A 731 2.96 14.87 3.25
CA ILE A 731 2.11 14.35 2.18
C ILE A 731 0.65 14.52 2.60
N ARG A 732 -0.12 15.31 1.84
CA ARG A 732 -1.56 15.43 2.06
C ARG A 732 -2.31 14.32 1.34
N VAL A 733 -3.16 13.60 2.06
CA VAL A 733 -3.94 12.46 1.57
C VAL A 733 -5.41 12.60 1.94
N PHE A 734 -6.30 11.89 1.23
CA PHE A 734 -7.72 11.92 1.53
C PHE A 734 -8.03 11.23 2.86
N ALA A 735 -8.82 11.88 3.72
CA ALA A 735 -9.34 11.27 4.94
C ALA A 735 -10.46 10.27 4.59
N GLY A 736 -10.14 8.98 4.62
CA GLY A 736 -11.03 7.88 4.29
C GLY A 736 -10.24 6.66 3.85
N ARG A 737 -10.77 5.89 2.91
CA ARG A 737 -10.01 4.81 2.27
C ARG A 737 -8.83 5.41 1.50
N GLN A 738 -7.63 4.90 1.77
CA GLN A 738 -6.38 5.35 1.17
C GLN A 738 -5.53 4.12 0.79
N VAL A 739 -4.98 4.13 -0.42
CA VAL A 739 -4.04 3.12 -0.91
C VAL A 739 -2.66 3.76 -1.01
N PHE A 740 -1.72 3.31 -0.17
CA PHE A 740 -0.32 3.69 -0.30
C PHE A 740 0.40 2.65 -1.16
N GLN A 741 1.05 3.08 -2.23
CA GLN A 741 2.01 2.24 -2.96
C GLN A 741 3.40 2.60 -2.45
N LEU A 742 3.95 1.73 -1.61
CA LEU A 742 5.26 1.89 -1.00
C LEU A 742 6.28 1.16 -1.87
N THR A 743 7.43 1.78 -2.14
CA THR A 743 8.54 1.12 -2.84
C THR A 743 9.81 1.16 -2.00
N ASN A 744 10.43 0.00 -1.78
CA ASN A 744 11.72 -0.14 -1.09
C ASN A 744 12.84 -0.37 -2.11
N HIS A 745 13.65 0.63 -2.43
CA HIS A 745 14.84 0.43 -3.27
C HIS A 745 16.13 0.21 -2.45
N HIS A 746 16.05 0.21 -1.12
CA HIS A 746 17.17 -0.20 -0.27
C HIS A 746 17.54 -1.68 -0.48
N ALA A 747 18.81 -2.00 -0.27
CA ALA A 747 19.35 -3.36 -0.38
C ALA A 747 18.91 -4.30 0.76
N GLU A 748 18.26 -3.76 1.80
CA GLU A 748 17.83 -4.49 2.99
C GLU A 748 16.30 -4.51 3.09
N SER A 749 15.77 -5.48 3.83
CA SER A 749 14.34 -5.52 4.16
C SER A 749 13.98 -4.42 5.16
N LEU A 750 12.90 -3.69 4.92
CA LEU A 750 12.41 -2.63 5.80
C LEU A 750 11.13 -3.08 6.53
N ILE A 751 11.00 -2.71 7.80
CA ILE A 751 9.73 -2.82 8.53
C ILE A 751 9.09 -1.43 8.51
N ILE A 752 8.02 -1.28 7.74
CA ILE A 752 7.32 0.00 7.60
C ILE A 752 6.13 0.04 8.55
N ARG A 753 6.00 1.13 9.32
CA ARG A 753 4.87 1.42 10.20
C ARG A 753 4.22 2.73 9.79
N LEU A 754 2.92 2.71 9.55
CA LEU A 754 2.07 3.89 9.41
C LEU A 754 1.36 4.13 10.75
N GLU A 755 1.61 5.28 11.37
CA GLU A 755 1.21 5.56 12.75
C GLU A 755 0.49 6.89 12.88
N ARG A 756 -0.42 6.97 13.85
CA ARG A 756 -1.08 8.22 14.26
C ARG A 756 -0.08 9.10 15.03
N SER A 757 0.12 10.35 14.60
CA SER A 757 1.05 11.30 15.23
C SER A 757 0.56 11.85 16.57
N ALA A 758 -0.70 11.60 16.95
CA ALA A 758 -1.29 12.18 18.16
C ALA A 758 -0.54 11.80 19.46
N SER A 759 -0.38 12.79 20.34
CA SER A 759 -0.01 12.63 21.74
C SER A 759 -0.95 11.65 22.45
N ARG A 760 -0.37 10.75 23.25
CA ARG A 760 -1.09 9.69 23.96
C ARG A 760 -1.97 10.33 25.06
N ARG A 761 -3.27 10.51 24.80
CA ARG A 761 -4.23 11.05 25.77
C ARG A 761 -4.80 10.00 26.73
N ASP A 762 -4.55 8.70 26.52
CA ASP A 762 -5.18 7.58 27.26
C ASP A 762 -4.39 7.08 28.49
N ALA A 763 -3.28 7.74 28.84
CA ALA A 763 -2.47 7.39 30.02
C ALA A 763 -2.58 8.46 31.13
N ILE A 764 -2.42 8.06 32.39
CA ILE A 764 -2.10 8.99 33.49
C ILE A 764 -0.60 8.93 33.70
N THR A 765 0.12 10.01 33.38
CA THR A 765 1.58 10.01 33.52
C THR A 765 2.01 10.19 34.98
N ALA A 766 3.26 9.84 35.32
CA ALA A 766 3.79 10.07 36.67
C ALA A 766 3.70 11.54 37.10
N ALA A 767 3.88 12.48 36.16
CA ALA A 767 3.70 13.90 36.42
C ALA A 767 2.23 14.28 36.67
N GLU A 768 1.27 13.64 35.99
CA GLU A 768 -0.17 13.84 36.22
C GLU A 768 -0.64 13.21 37.53
N ALA A 769 -0.20 12.00 37.85
CA ALA A 769 -0.53 11.30 39.08
C ALA A 769 -0.18 12.15 40.32
N GLN A 770 0.96 12.84 40.31
CA GLN A 770 1.37 13.74 41.39
C GLN A 770 0.46 14.96 41.61
N LYS A 771 -0.36 15.33 40.61
CA LYS A 771 -1.35 16.40 40.77
C LYS A 771 -2.54 15.94 41.60
N LEU A 772 -2.83 14.64 41.61
CA LEU A 772 -3.94 14.06 42.36
C LEU A 772 -3.69 14.25 43.88
N PRO A 773 -4.60 14.91 44.62
CA PRO A 773 -4.46 15.08 46.06
C PRO A 773 -4.29 13.76 46.80
N ARG A 774 -5.08 12.74 46.44
CA ARG A 774 -5.03 11.39 47.03
C ARG A 774 -3.70 10.68 46.80
N PHE A 775 -3.04 10.89 45.66
CA PHE A 775 -1.72 10.31 45.41
C PHE A 775 -0.68 10.85 46.39
N ARG A 776 -0.65 12.17 46.58
CA ARG A 776 0.28 12.83 47.51
C ARG A 776 0.03 12.48 48.97
N GLU A 777 -1.22 12.23 49.34
CA GLU A 777 -1.62 11.80 50.69
C GLU A 777 -1.19 10.36 50.98
N LEU A 778 -1.50 9.43 50.08
CA LEU A 778 -1.36 7.98 50.33
C LEU A 778 0.03 7.43 49.95
N PHE A 779 0.71 8.05 48.99
CA PHE A 779 2.00 7.58 48.45
C PHE A 779 3.08 8.66 48.49
N PRO A 780 3.38 9.28 49.66
CA PRO A 780 4.36 10.36 49.75
C PRO A 780 5.79 9.92 49.39
N GLY A 781 6.10 8.62 49.54
CA GLY A 781 7.38 8.02 49.18
C GLY A 781 7.64 7.91 47.67
N GLU A 782 6.60 8.08 46.85
CA GLU A 782 6.63 8.04 45.38
C GLU A 782 6.74 9.44 44.76
N SER A 783 6.95 10.49 45.57
CA SER A 783 7.11 11.86 45.09
C SER A 783 8.54 12.16 44.61
N ILE A 784 8.67 12.91 43.51
CA ILE A 784 9.96 13.24 42.89
C ILE A 784 10.72 14.30 43.72
N SER A 785 12.01 14.06 43.98
CA SER A 785 12.92 15.06 44.58
C SER A 785 13.27 16.20 43.60
N ARG A 786 13.34 17.45 44.08
CA ARG A 786 13.65 18.68 43.29
C ARG A 786 14.91 18.61 42.40
N ASP A 787 15.87 17.71 42.68
CA ASP A 787 17.17 17.63 42.00
C ASP A 787 17.22 16.76 40.73
N ARG A 788 16.10 16.14 40.30
CA ARG A 788 16.09 15.17 39.18
C ARG A 788 15.58 15.70 37.83
N LEU A 789 15.25 16.98 37.69
CA LEU A 789 14.62 17.52 36.48
C LEU A 789 15.45 18.64 35.83
N SER A 790 16.28 18.31 34.86
CA SER A 790 16.82 19.28 33.90
C SER A 790 17.29 18.59 32.62
N ASN A 791 16.42 18.46 31.62
CA ASN A 791 16.89 18.29 30.24
C ASN A 791 17.12 19.70 29.67
N VAL A 792 18.38 19.96 29.30
CA VAL A 792 18.80 21.18 28.61
C VAL A 792 18.94 20.80 27.15
N SER A 793 18.07 21.32 26.29
CA SER A 793 18.09 21.02 24.86
C SER A 793 18.09 22.31 24.05
N ASN A 794 18.98 22.39 23.06
CA ASN A 794 18.92 23.42 22.04
C ASN A 794 17.81 23.06 21.04
N CYS A 795 16.85 23.93 20.85
CA CYS A 795 15.68 23.66 20.00
C CYS A 795 15.23 24.91 19.25
N ALA A 796 14.48 24.72 18.17
CA ALA A 796 13.72 25.81 17.56
C ALA A 796 12.43 26.02 18.36
N LEU A 797 12.11 27.27 18.66
CA LEU A 797 10.94 27.69 19.41
C LEU A 797 10.09 28.60 18.53
N MET A 798 8.78 28.42 18.59
CA MET A 798 7.81 29.25 17.89
C MET A 798 6.79 29.79 18.88
N ALA A 799 6.42 31.05 18.73
CA ALA A 799 5.25 31.62 19.38
C ALA A 799 4.25 32.11 18.31
N VAL A 800 2.98 31.82 18.52
CA VAL A 800 1.85 32.23 17.68
C VAL A 800 0.89 33.01 18.56
N LEU A 801 0.53 34.24 18.17
CA LEU A 801 -0.41 35.12 18.87
C LEU A 801 -1.60 35.41 17.97
N VAL A 802 -2.82 35.27 18.47
CA VAL A 802 -4.05 35.72 17.78
C VAL A 802 -4.29 37.18 18.14
N THR A 803 -4.20 38.08 17.16
CA THR A 803 -4.08 39.52 17.43
C THR A 803 -5.40 40.27 17.58
N ASN A 804 -6.48 39.76 16.99
CA ASN A 804 -7.75 40.49 16.85
C ASN A 804 -8.91 39.87 17.66
N ILE A 805 -8.58 39.18 18.77
CA ILE A 805 -9.57 38.56 19.66
C ILE A 805 -10.62 39.57 20.15
N VAL A 806 -10.19 40.76 20.55
CA VAL A 806 -11.10 41.81 21.06
C VAL A 806 -12.09 42.25 19.98
N ASP A 807 -11.60 42.50 18.76
CA ASP A 807 -12.43 42.88 17.62
C ASP A 807 -13.45 41.78 17.27
N MET A 808 -13.08 40.51 17.43
CA MET A 808 -14.00 39.38 17.22
C MET A 808 -15.12 39.36 18.26
N PHE A 809 -14.80 39.57 19.54
CA PHE A 809 -15.82 39.66 20.60
C PHE A 809 -16.81 40.80 20.33
N GLU A 810 -16.32 41.95 19.84
CA GLU A 810 -17.17 43.09 19.50
C GLU A 810 -18.05 42.86 18.26
N THR A 811 -17.60 42.05 17.30
CA THR A 811 -18.28 41.88 15.99
C THR A 811 -19.13 40.62 15.88
N LEU A 812 -18.71 39.51 16.50
CA LEU A 812 -19.34 38.20 16.38
C LEU A 812 -20.11 37.79 17.66
N GLY A 813 -19.84 38.46 18.78
CA GLY A 813 -20.38 38.12 20.10
C GLY A 813 -19.67 36.94 20.77
N ASP A 814 -19.93 36.77 22.07
CA ASP A 814 -19.11 35.92 22.96
C ASP A 814 -19.08 34.43 22.55
N LEU A 815 -20.26 33.82 22.31
CA LEU A 815 -20.35 32.38 22.05
C LEU A 815 -19.65 31.97 20.75
N VAL A 816 -19.90 32.72 19.67
CA VAL A 816 -19.34 32.47 18.33
C VAL A 816 -17.84 32.74 18.33
N THR A 817 -17.39 33.75 19.08
CA THR A 817 -15.97 34.07 19.23
C THR A 817 -15.22 32.95 19.94
N CYS A 818 -15.78 32.38 21.01
CA CYS A 818 -15.19 31.23 21.70
C CYS A 818 -15.04 30.01 20.78
N GLU A 819 -16.11 29.61 20.06
CA GLU A 819 -16.05 28.48 19.12
C GLU A 819 -15.03 28.73 17.99
N ARG A 820 -14.93 29.97 17.51
CA ARG A 820 -13.99 30.33 16.45
C ARG A 820 -12.54 30.32 16.94
N ILE A 821 -12.28 30.82 18.14
CA ILE A 821 -10.95 30.77 18.76
C ILE A 821 -10.52 29.31 18.94
N GLU A 822 -11.40 28.46 19.47
CA GLU A 822 -11.09 27.02 19.60
C GLU A 822 -10.73 26.39 18.24
N HIS A 823 -11.49 26.70 17.18
CA HIS A 823 -11.19 26.23 15.83
C HIS A 823 -9.82 26.71 15.31
N VAL A 824 -9.45 27.97 15.56
CA VAL A 824 -8.14 28.51 15.16
C VAL A 824 -7.02 27.84 15.95
N PHE A 825 -7.18 27.67 17.26
CA PHE A 825 -6.19 26.98 18.10
C PHE A 825 -6.04 25.52 17.69
N ASP A 826 -7.12 24.83 17.31
CA ASP A 826 -7.08 23.47 16.77
C ASP A 826 -6.35 23.39 15.43
N ALA A 827 -6.59 24.33 14.53
CA ALA A 827 -5.86 24.43 13.26
C ALA A 827 -4.36 24.70 13.49
N ILE A 828 -4.03 25.57 14.45
CA ILE A 828 -2.64 25.83 14.85
C ILE A 828 -2.01 24.55 15.40
N ARG A 829 -2.65 23.87 16.35
CA ARG A 829 -2.17 22.60 16.92
C ARG A 829 -1.93 21.54 15.86
N SER A 830 -2.87 21.39 14.93
CA SER A 830 -2.77 20.45 13.81
C SER A 830 -1.56 20.76 12.92
N THR A 831 -1.38 22.03 12.55
CA THR A 831 -0.25 22.47 11.71
C THR A 831 1.09 22.25 12.43
N LEU A 832 1.20 22.64 13.70
CA LEU A 832 2.41 22.42 14.49
C LEU A 832 2.76 20.92 14.54
N SER A 833 1.77 20.06 14.84
CA SER A 833 1.98 18.61 14.92
C SER A 833 2.41 17.98 13.59
N SER A 834 2.00 18.54 12.45
CA SER A 834 2.37 18.01 11.13
C SER A 834 3.86 18.20 10.77
N TYR A 835 4.55 19.07 11.51
CA TYR A 835 5.97 19.39 11.34
C TYR A 835 6.80 19.08 12.60
N ASP A 836 6.39 18.08 13.40
CA ASP A 836 7.03 17.67 14.66
C ASP A 836 7.13 18.81 15.70
N GLY A 837 6.19 19.75 15.67
CA GLY A 837 6.03 20.81 16.65
C GLY A 837 5.24 20.33 17.87
N GLU A 838 5.83 20.46 19.04
CA GLU A 838 5.19 20.16 20.33
C GLU A 838 4.74 21.47 21.01
N VAL A 839 3.45 21.58 21.35
CA VAL A 839 2.96 22.71 22.15
C VAL A 839 3.48 22.61 23.58
N ILE A 840 4.24 23.61 24.02
CA ILE A 840 4.86 23.67 25.34
C ILE A 840 4.15 24.63 26.30
N LYS A 841 3.42 25.62 25.76
CA LYS A 841 2.62 26.56 26.55
C LYS A 841 1.45 27.07 25.71
N GLU A 842 0.28 27.10 26.32
CA GLU A 842 -0.94 27.65 25.71
C GLU A 842 -1.55 28.64 26.72
N ALA A 843 -2.01 29.78 26.21
CA ALA A 843 -2.80 30.77 26.93
C ALA A 843 -3.90 31.29 25.99
N ASP A 844 -4.84 32.06 26.54
CA ASP A 844 -6.07 32.47 25.86
C ASP A 844 -5.86 33.15 24.49
N ASP A 845 -4.70 33.80 24.29
CA ASP A 845 -4.34 34.52 23.08
C ASP A 845 -3.17 33.90 22.29
N ARG A 846 -2.45 32.92 22.86
CA ARG A 846 -1.17 32.47 22.30
C ARG A 846 -0.83 31.00 22.51
N ILE A 847 -0.10 30.45 21.55
CA ILE A 847 0.54 29.14 21.61
C ILE A 847 2.06 29.32 21.51
N VAL A 848 2.80 28.61 22.34
CA VAL A 848 4.25 28.44 22.22
C VAL A 848 4.55 26.98 21.97
N ALA A 849 5.33 26.71 20.94
CA ALA A 849 5.72 25.38 20.51
C ALA A 849 7.24 25.22 20.40
N ARG A 850 7.69 23.98 20.56
CA ARG A 850 9.06 23.53 20.40
C ARG A 850 9.15 22.60 19.18
N PHE A 851 10.19 22.76 18.40
CA PHE A 851 10.52 21.90 17.27
C PHE A 851 11.90 21.27 17.46
N ASN A 852 12.07 20.05 16.95
CA ASN A 852 13.35 19.37 16.92
C ASN A 852 14.29 19.95 15.85
N THR A 853 13.76 20.57 14.80
CA THR A 853 14.52 21.16 13.68
C THR A 853 14.07 22.60 13.38
N VAL A 854 14.98 23.42 12.84
CA VAL A 854 14.65 24.78 12.36
C VAL A 854 13.76 24.72 11.12
N SER A 855 14.03 23.79 10.21
CA SER A 855 13.22 23.57 9.00
C SER A 855 11.75 23.31 9.35
N GLY A 856 11.46 22.41 10.30
CA GLY A 856 10.08 22.12 10.73
C GLY A 856 9.35 23.36 11.27
N ALA A 857 10.04 24.16 12.10
CA ALA A 857 9.48 25.43 12.59
C ALA A 857 9.21 26.41 11.45
N MET A 858 10.11 26.54 10.46
CA MET A 858 9.93 27.47 9.35
C MET A 858 8.80 27.06 8.40
N HIS A 859 8.65 25.77 8.11
CA HIS A 859 7.55 25.29 7.27
C HIS A 859 6.19 25.41 7.97
N ALA A 860 6.11 25.09 9.27
CA ALA A 860 4.90 25.31 10.06
C ALA A 860 4.52 26.79 10.09
N ALA A 861 5.49 27.70 10.29
CA ALA A 861 5.24 29.14 10.28
C ALA A 861 4.71 29.63 8.93
N ASN A 862 5.25 29.11 7.82
CA ASN A 862 4.77 29.46 6.48
C ASN A 862 3.33 29.02 6.23
N ASP A 863 2.97 27.79 6.60
CA ASP A 863 1.60 27.28 6.41
C ASP A 863 0.59 28.07 7.27
N LEU A 864 0.92 28.31 8.54
CA LEU A 864 0.12 29.16 9.43
C LEU A 864 -0.03 30.58 8.89
N ASN A 865 1.04 31.18 8.40
CA ASN A 865 1.01 32.53 7.83
C ASN A 865 0.15 32.61 6.56
N ARG A 866 0.07 31.55 5.76
CA ARG A 866 -0.82 31.50 4.58
C ARG A 866 -2.28 31.37 4.97
N GLU A 867 -2.57 30.61 6.02
CA GLU A 867 -3.93 30.31 6.45
C GLU A 867 -4.56 31.41 7.30
N PHE A 868 -3.80 31.99 8.23
CA PHE A 868 -4.29 32.97 9.22
C PHE A 868 -3.46 34.25 9.31
N GLY A 869 -2.43 34.42 8.49
CA GLY A 869 -1.59 35.61 8.52
C GLY A 869 -2.37 36.90 8.22
N VAL A 870 -1.70 38.03 8.39
CA VAL A 870 -2.30 39.37 8.20
C VAL A 870 -3.02 39.50 6.84
N ASN A 871 -2.46 38.89 5.79
CA ASN A 871 -2.99 38.93 4.42
C ASN A 871 -3.87 37.72 4.03
N ALA A 872 -4.20 36.83 4.97
CA ALA A 872 -5.02 35.65 4.68
C ALA A 872 -6.48 36.00 4.35
N SER A 873 -7.14 35.13 3.58
CA SER A 873 -8.53 35.30 3.12
C SER A 873 -9.56 35.20 4.25
N ASP A 874 -9.23 34.57 5.37
CA ASP A 874 -10.09 34.63 6.56
C ASP A 874 -10.09 36.07 7.10
N GLN A 875 -11.28 36.69 7.09
CA GLN A 875 -11.47 38.08 7.50
C GLN A 875 -11.47 38.24 9.02
N TYR A 876 -11.65 37.15 9.77
CA TYR A 876 -12.00 37.24 11.19
C TYR A 876 -10.89 36.83 12.16
N ALA A 877 -9.93 35.98 11.78
CA ALA A 877 -8.82 35.60 12.65
C ALA A 877 -7.49 36.00 12.02
N LYS A 878 -6.66 36.71 12.78
CA LYS A 878 -5.33 37.16 12.37
C LYS A 878 -4.29 36.72 13.37
N ILE A 879 -3.17 36.18 12.89
CA ILE A 879 -2.07 35.72 13.73
C ILE A 879 -0.76 36.47 13.48
N GLN A 880 0.08 36.49 14.51
CA GLN A 880 1.49 36.84 14.46
C GLN A 880 2.35 35.64 14.86
N ILE A 881 3.46 35.46 14.17
CA ILE A 881 4.37 34.34 14.38
C ILE A 881 5.78 34.85 14.68
N ALA A 882 6.41 34.29 15.70
CA ALA A 882 7.82 34.52 16.02
C ALA A 882 8.57 33.19 16.09
N VAL A 883 9.76 33.11 15.48
CA VAL A 883 10.63 31.92 15.54
C VAL A 883 12.02 32.28 16.06
N HIS A 884 12.51 31.51 17.03
CA HIS A 884 13.83 31.69 17.64
C HIS A 884 14.51 30.34 17.89
N ARG A 885 15.85 30.31 17.83
CA ARG A 885 16.66 29.14 18.20
C ARG A 885 17.35 29.40 19.53
N GLY A 886 17.18 28.49 20.49
CA GLY A 886 17.88 28.64 21.76
C GLY A 886 17.72 27.49 22.73
N VAL A 887 18.40 27.64 23.86
CA VAL A 887 18.38 26.65 24.94
C VAL A 887 17.13 26.87 25.79
N ALA A 888 16.26 25.86 25.82
CA ALA A 888 15.12 25.81 26.72
C ALA A 888 15.43 24.82 27.86
N MET A 889 15.24 25.25 29.10
CA MET A 889 15.28 24.35 30.26
C MET A 889 13.87 23.95 30.62
N SER A 890 13.62 22.65 30.74
CA SER A 890 12.36 22.12 31.25
C SER A 890 12.43 22.00 32.78
N THR A 891 11.54 22.67 33.52
CA THR A 891 11.34 22.45 34.96
C THR A 891 9.90 22.06 35.23
N SER A 892 9.63 21.14 36.16
CA SER A 892 8.26 20.89 36.61
C SER A 892 7.89 21.91 37.68
N PHE A 893 6.94 22.80 37.39
CA PHE A 893 6.32 23.66 38.40
C PHE A 893 4.84 23.29 38.48
N ASN A 894 4.37 22.90 39.67
CA ASN A 894 3.01 22.39 39.88
C ASN A 894 2.61 21.22 38.94
N GLY A 895 3.56 20.34 38.60
CA GLY A 895 3.31 19.18 37.73
C GLY A 895 3.10 19.50 36.25
N ARG A 896 3.32 20.74 35.81
CA ARG A 896 3.47 21.07 34.38
C ARG A 896 4.94 21.24 34.07
N VAL A 897 5.42 20.59 33.02
CA VAL A 897 6.71 20.91 32.41
C VAL A 897 6.62 22.35 31.92
N SER A 898 7.15 23.25 32.72
CA SER A 898 7.28 24.67 32.41
C SER A 898 8.66 24.85 31.83
N TYR A 899 8.73 25.25 30.57
CA TYR A 899 9.99 25.68 30.01
C TYR A 899 10.26 27.10 30.51
N VAL A 900 11.42 27.28 31.14
CA VAL A 900 11.84 28.56 31.73
C VAL A 900 13.26 28.84 31.26
N GLY A 901 13.52 30.09 30.90
CA GLY A 901 14.86 30.46 30.44
C GLY A 901 14.84 31.71 29.57
N LYS A 902 16.06 32.21 29.31
CA LYS A 902 16.27 33.43 28.53
C LYS A 902 15.64 33.35 27.13
N SER A 903 15.66 32.17 26.50
CA SER A 903 15.12 31.96 25.15
C SER A 903 13.60 32.08 25.05
N ILE A 904 12.83 31.70 26.08
CA ILE A 904 11.36 31.88 26.09
C ILE A 904 10.99 33.34 26.34
N SER A 905 11.68 34.00 27.27
CA SER A 905 11.50 35.44 27.48
C SER A 905 11.89 36.25 26.24
N TYR A 906 12.93 35.82 25.53
CA TYR A 906 13.34 36.43 24.28
C TYR A 906 12.30 36.22 23.17
N LEU A 907 11.78 35.01 23.02
CA LEU A 907 10.72 34.69 22.04
C LEU A 907 9.46 35.55 22.24
N GLY A 908 9.07 35.80 23.49
CA GLY A 908 7.96 36.72 23.79
C GLY A 908 8.24 38.15 23.30
N ARG A 909 9.43 38.69 23.59
CA ARG A 909 9.83 40.02 23.10
C ARG A 909 9.93 40.09 21.58
N LEU A 910 10.40 39.01 20.95
CA LEU A 910 10.47 38.90 19.50
C LEU A 910 9.07 38.99 18.89
N LEU A 911 8.09 38.31 19.48
CA LEU A 911 6.69 38.38 19.07
C LEU A 911 6.11 39.79 19.26
N ASP A 912 6.38 40.44 20.40
CA ASP A 912 5.92 41.81 20.66
C ASP A 912 6.53 42.84 19.67
N SER A 913 7.72 42.54 19.13
CA SER A 913 8.37 43.39 18.12
C SER A 913 7.74 43.28 16.72
N ALA A 914 6.81 42.35 16.51
CA ALA A 914 6.15 42.10 15.24
C ALA A 914 4.98 43.06 14.95
N THR A 915 4.82 44.19 15.66
CA THR A 915 3.71 45.14 15.42
C THR A 915 3.62 45.56 13.94
N GLY A 916 2.60 45.06 13.23
CA GLY A 916 2.38 45.28 11.79
C GLY A 916 2.92 44.19 10.85
N SER A 917 3.69 43.23 11.34
CA SER A 917 4.27 42.10 10.61
C SER A 917 3.60 40.79 11.02
N ALA A 918 3.21 39.95 10.05
CA ALA A 918 2.60 38.64 10.33
C ALA A 918 3.59 37.60 10.86
N TRP A 919 4.88 37.73 10.52
CA TRP A 919 5.91 36.72 10.81
C TRP A 919 7.30 37.33 10.95
N VAL A 920 7.94 37.09 12.10
CA VAL A 920 9.31 37.52 12.41
C VAL A 920 10.19 36.37 12.89
N VAL A 921 11.50 36.50 12.68
CA VAL A 921 12.52 35.54 13.12
C VAL A 921 13.71 36.25 13.77
N SER A 922 14.36 35.58 14.72
CA SER A 922 15.58 36.07 15.36
C SER A 922 16.79 36.02 14.42
N GLU A 923 17.85 36.78 14.71
CA GLU A 923 19.11 36.75 13.95
C GLU A 923 19.71 35.34 13.82
N ASP A 924 19.65 34.52 14.90
CA ASP A 924 20.14 33.14 14.87
C ASP A 924 19.37 32.24 13.89
N ILE A 925 18.09 32.53 13.66
CA ILE A 925 17.27 31.82 12.67
C ILE A 925 17.56 32.36 11.27
N ALA A 926 17.70 33.69 11.12
CA ALA A 926 18.01 34.33 9.85
C ALA A 926 19.37 33.90 9.25
N GLN A 927 20.30 33.46 10.10
CA GLN A 927 21.61 32.93 9.70
C GLN A 927 21.63 31.40 9.54
N ASP A 928 20.55 30.70 9.87
CA ASP A 928 20.48 29.23 9.75
C ASP A 928 20.31 28.82 8.28
N GLU A 929 21.12 27.87 7.81
CA GLU A 929 21.09 27.38 6.44
C GLU A 929 19.71 26.78 6.08
N ASN A 930 19.09 26.06 7.02
CA ASN A 930 17.76 25.47 6.80
C ASN A 930 16.67 26.55 6.66
N CYS A 931 16.83 27.69 7.34
CA CYS A 931 15.92 28.82 7.20
C CYS A 931 16.02 29.44 5.80
N MET A 932 17.24 29.68 5.32
CA MET A 932 17.48 30.24 3.99
C MET A 932 16.95 29.35 2.88
N GLU A 933 17.09 28.03 3.01
CA GLU A 933 16.49 27.06 2.09
C GLU A 933 14.96 27.12 2.09
N THR A 934 14.31 27.07 3.27
CA THR A 934 12.84 27.13 3.37
C THR A 934 12.26 28.43 2.80
N LEU A 935 12.95 29.56 2.99
CA LEU A 935 12.57 30.85 2.43
C LEU A 935 12.66 30.87 0.90
N ALA A 936 13.73 30.30 0.33
CA ALA A 936 13.91 30.22 -1.12
C ALA A 936 12.79 29.41 -1.80
N GLU A 937 12.41 28.27 -1.22
CA GLU A 937 11.32 27.42 -1.71
C GLU A 937 9.96 28.09 -1.66
N SER A 938 9.70 28.83 -0.59
CA SER A 938 8.42 29.49 -0.35
C SER A 938 8.32 30.86 -1.02
N GLN A 939 9.35 31.26 -1.80
CA GLN A 939 9.46 32.58 -2.44
C GLN A 939 9.37 33.75 -1.44
N LEU A 940 9.89 33.53 -0.23
CA LEU A 940 9.93 34.49 0.85
C LEU A 940 11.31 35.15 0.95
N GLN A 941 11.38 36.30 1.61
CA GLN A 941 12.61 37.03 1.89
C GLN A 941 12.63 37.58 3.30
N LEU A 942 13.84 37.76 3.82
CA LEU A 942 14.09 38.38 5.11
C LEU A 942 14.35 39.88 4.92
N ARG A 943 13.62 40.70 5.67
CA ARG A 943 13.86 42.14 5.79
C ARG A 943 14.27 42.46 7.21
N LYS A 944 15.45 43.04 7.39
CA LYS A 944 15.92 43.46 8.72
C LYS A 944 15.06 44.61 9.25
N ILE A 945 14.49 44.44 10.44
CA ILE A 945 13.72 45.46 11.17
C ILE A 945 14.44 45.81 12.50
N ARG A 946 14.12 46.96 13.10
CA ARG A 946 14.74 47.40 14.36
C ARG A 946 14.04 46.74 15.55
N GLY A 947 14.74 45.86 16.26
CA GLY A 947 14.27 45.34 17.55
C GLY A 947 14.30 46.41 18.66
N GLY A 948 13.40 46.30 19.64
CA GLY A 948 13.20 47.30 20.70
C GLY A 948 14.40 47.60 21.62
N GLN A 949 15.51 46.86 21.51
CA GLN A 949 16.74 47.06 22.31
C GLN A 949 18.06 46.84 21.52
N GLY A 950 18.07 47.09 20.21
CA GLY A 950 19.32 47.03 19.40
C GLY A 950 19.70 45.63 18.88
N GLU A 951 18.88 44.62 19.14
CA GLU A 951 18.99 43.28 18.55
C GLU A 951 18.43 43.27 17.11
N ALA A 952 19.07 42.51 16.21
CA ALA A 952 18.61 42.37 14.84
C ALA A 952 17.43 41.39 14.76
N VAL A 953 16.28 41.88 14.31
CA VAL A 953 15.09 41.08 14.04
C VAL A 953 14.84 41.10 12.54
N TYR A 954 14.37 39.99 11.98
CA TYR A 954 14.08 39.88 10.56
C TYR A 954 12.60 39.56 10.36
N GLU A 955 11.92 40.38 9.56
CA GLU A 955 10.57 40.10 9.09
C GLU A 955 10.63 39.19 7.87
N VAL A 956 9.72 38.21 7.83
CA VAL A 956 9.55 37.31 6.69
C VAL A 956 8.38 37.80 5.83
N SER A 957 8.61 38.04 4.54
CA SER A 957 7.60 38.54 3.61
C SER A 957 7.73 37.96 2.20
N THR A 958 6.67 38.03 1.39
CA THR A 958 6.69 37.62 -0.02
C THR A 958 7.41 38.64 -0.88
N LYS A 959 8.10 38.17 -1.93
CA LYS A 959 8.83 39.05 -2.88
C LYS A 959 7.97 40.16 -3.49
N GLN A 960 6.65 39.97 -3.68
CA GLN A 960 5.76 40.96 -4.29
C GLN A 960 5.41 42.15 -3.38
N ASN A 961 5.48 42.02 -2.05
CA ASN A 961 5.06 43.09 -1.13
C ASN A 961 6.15 44.15 -0.87
N ILE A 962 7.39 43.89 -1.27
CA ILE A 962 8.52 44.80 -1.04
C ILE A 962 8.56 45.90 -2.10
N ASP A 963 8.31 45.55 -3.37
CA ASP A 963 8.34 46.52 -4.48
C ASP A 963 7.22 47.58 -4.38
N SER A 964 6.09 47.25 -3.75
CA SER A 964 4.98 48.19 -3.49
C SER A 964 5.21 49.13 -2.29
N ALA A 965 6.15 48.80 -1.39
CA ALA A 965 6.46 49.61 -0.21
C ALA A 965 7.66 50.55 -0.44
N THR A 966 8.49 50.30 -1.44
CA THR A 966 9.59 51.20 -1.86
C THR A 966 9.15 52.34 -2.79
N SER A 967 7.86 52.40 -3.16
CA SER A 967 7.28 53.46 -3.99
C SER A 967 6.44 54.49 -3.23
N ASN A 968 6.57 54.59 -1.90
CA ASN A 968 5.95 55.66 -1.09
C ASN A 968 6.96 56.33 -0.14
#